data_AF-A0A9X5EBI6-F1
#
_entry.id   AF-A0A9X5EBI6-F1
#
_cell.length_a   1.000
_cell.length_b   1.000
_cell.length_c   1.000
_cell.angle_alpha   90.00
_cell.angle_beta   90.00
_cell.angle_gamma   90.00
#
_symmetry.space_group_name_H-M   'P 1'
#
loop_
_entity.id
_entity.type
_entity.pdbx_description
1 polymer ?
#
loop_
_entity_poly.entity_id
_entity_poly.type
_entity_poly.pdbx_seq_one_letter_code
_entity_poly.pdbx_strand_id
1 'polypeptide(L)'
;MGFDLIHGAKGGGSTHTPVEAPDTLRSISFFQIEDLLSEGEIGGLVNGLQSVKLDGTPVANADGTLNFAGVSVQVRTGTQDQSYIPGYGSVKNEIAVSTELKSNTPWVRALTNTALSAFAVTLQVDALQKSNTKNGDINGYMIQYAIDVSTDGGAYQTVLTTAFNGKASVPFQRTHRVDLPKADLGWNVRVRRLTPNANSATTADTTRVVSITEIIDAKLRYPNTAYVAISGDASQFSNIPVRSYVCWGRTIRVPTNYDPATRAYAGVWDGSFKIAWTDNPAWILYDLVVNDRYGIGDLVDASLINKWELYRIAQYCDQLVADGKGGQEPRYRCTAYLQSREDAFRLLGDIASVFSGVSYWMGSAITTVADMPQDPVYTYTASNVIDGRFTYQSSARKTRFSTALVTYNDPANSYKQAVEYVADNDAIARYGVQPDEFVAFGCTSQGQAHRRGLWALTTSQYETDSVTFAVGLEGLRAAPGQIIRVQDPKRAGMRQAGRLSDATAASVTVDREPGQVAVGDTLTIHLPDGTAETRTINTVNGRTLGVGQPFTAAPVPQSVWSVESAELVNQTFRILSVSEDSGQGEIRFTITAVQHNASKFAHIDNGATIQIPPISQLPTGVQKPATNVRISGHVVVEQGIANNVMTIEWDAAESAVSYKVEWQKDNGQWIQAGTVSTTSLDVVGIYTGTYIARVTAFNSGRTPSLAALSVATDIVGKTGEPPRLTTLTTKTLIFGIGIDWTFPPGAEDSQRTEIWASTTAVRPDDEDTIAYHLGDYAYPGNHTELHGLSAGASLFFWGRIVDKAGNVGGWYPETGAVNGQSSSDAGPILEYLTGQITKTQLAQELAAAIDSIDDLQSFIEPPTAWDAAVAYSAGAFVSHNDRLWLALESAAAGVEPGTDPEVWRDVGAVSQTAAGLALAMSNINVTVEELDGQVQATAEKTESVYAQLNPKKIGADTGGTIGGANDLPPTAGYFAQTLAQVSDNKALGKRLTTVQAQFGTQLAGVTTQIDTLADGQQALASQITTVQATAGAAQASAQLAFQTAANIDGRVSAALIGKVGVTTDGKYYQAGFAVGIDNSGGTVQSQFLVTADLFGILPSAAGGNALSPFVVVGGQVFINQAFIGSGWITNAMIGDFIQSTDYIPGQRGWRISKSGNSFELNGSNGSGRLSLTNNLLQIFDSNATLRFRAGLW
;
A
#
# COMPACT_ATOMS: atom_id res chain seq x y z
N MET A 1 -77.18 42.55 -89.37
CA MET A 1 -77.55 41.88 -88.10
C MET A 1 -76.26 41.73 -87.31
N GLY A 2 -75.99 42.64 -86.38
CA GLY A 2 -74.75 42.68 -85.61
C GLY A 2 -75.06 42.34 -84.16
N PHE A 3 -74.31 41.38 -83.61
CA PHE A 3 -74.22 41.13 -82.18
C PHE A 3 -72.82 41.57 -81.74
N ASP A 4 -72.75 42.63 -80.95
CA ASP A 4 -71.52 43.14 -80.35
C ASP A 4 -71.13 42.31 -79.12
N LEU A 5 -69.85 41.96 -79.07
CA LEU A 5 -69.17 41.37 -77.92
C LEU A 5 -69.10 42.40 -76.77
N ILE A 6 -69.48 41.98 -75.56
CA ILE A 6 -69.16 42.69 -74.31
C ILE A 6 -68.08 41.90 -73.57
N HIS A 7 -66.95 42.56 -73.28
CA HIS A 7 -65.87 42.08 -72.42
C HIS A 7 -66.24 42.30 -70.94
N GLY A 8 -66.01 41.29 -70.10
CA GLY A 8 -66.04 41.40 -68.63
C GLY A 8 -64.83 40.69 -68.02
N ALA A 9 -63.90 41.45 -67.44
CA ALA A 9 -62.74 40.94 -66.73
C ALA A 9 -63.13 40.43 -65.33
N LYS A 10 -62.78 39.17 -65.00
CA LYS A 10 -62.71 38.68 -63.62
C LYS A 10 -61.24 38.55 -63.23
N GLY A 11 -60.76 39.45 -62.38
CA GLY A 11 -59.46 39.31 -61.72
C GLY A 11 -59.47 38.15 -60.73
N GLY A 12 -58.45 37.30 -60.80
CA GLY A 12 -58.22 36.24 -59.82
C GLY A 12 -57.72 36.83 -58.50
N GLY A 13 -58.34 36.41 -57.39
CA GLY A 13 -57.84 36.62 -56.03
C GLY A 13 -57.76 35.26 -55.33
N SER A 14 -56.59 34.92 -54.78
CA SER A 14 -56.35 33.67 -54.05
C SER A 14 -57.24 33.57 -52.82
N THR A 15 -57.90 32.43 -52.64
CA THR A 15 -58.67 32.11 -51.43
C THR A 15 -57.70 31.88 -50.26
N HIS A 16 -57.69 32.77 -49.27
CA HIS A 16 -56.93 32.60 -48.02
C HIS A 16 -57.69 31.66 -47.08
N THR A 17 -57.06 30.58 -46.60
CA THR A 17 -57.62 29.72 -45.54
C THR A 17 -57.33 30.39 -44.19
N PRO A 18 -58.34 30.75 -43.37
CA PRO A 18 -58.12 31.37 -42.07
C PRO A 18 -57.16 30.56 -41.19
N VAL A 19 -56.18 31.22 -40.58
CA VAL A 19 -55.20 30.61 -39.67
C VAL A 19 -55.45 31.10 -38.25
N GLU A 20 -55.55 30.17 -37.31
CA GLU A 20 -55.62 30.48 -35.88
C GLU A 20 -54.21 30.52 -35.28
N ALA A 21 -53.84 31.65 -34.67
CA ALA A 21 -52.58 31.77 -33.96
C ALA A 21 -52.55 30.82 -32.74
N PRO A 22 -51.37 30.29 -32.35
CA PRO A 22 -51.25 29.48 -31.15
C PRO A 22 -51.52 30.30 -29.87
N ASP A 23 -51.98 29.63 -28.82
CA ASP A 23 -52.14 30.24 -27.51
C ASP A 23 -50.76 30.59 -26.90
N THR A 24 -50.61 31.85 -26.53
CA THR A 24 -49.34 32.46 -26.08
C THR A 24 -49.35 32.89 -24.61
N LEU A 25 -50.53 32.96 -23.98
CA LEU A 25 -50.66 33.17 -22.54
C LEU A 25 -50.60 31.83 -21.81
N ARG A 26 -49.50 31.58 -21.11
CA ARG A 26 -49.29 30.38 -20.27
C ARG A 26 -49.15 30.77 -18.81
N SER A 27 -49.64 29.91 -17.92
CA SER A 27 -49.55 30.15 -16.47
C SER A 27 -48.10 30.05 -16.06
N ILE A 28 -47.60 31.07 -15.36
CA ILE A 28 -46.26 31.05 -14.75
C ILE A 28 -46.43 30.65 -13.28
N SER A 29 -45.68 29.64 -12.85
CA SER A 29 -45.57 29.24 -11.45
C SER A 29 -44.20 29.71 -10.93
N PHE A 30 -44.15 30.14 -9.66
CA PHE A 30 -42.89 30.48 -9.00
C PHE A 30 -42.55 29.39 -7.99
N PHE A 31 -41.27 29.05 -7.85
CA PHE A 31 -40.80 28.28 -6.71
C PHE A 31 -40.36 29.24 -5.59
N GLN A 32 -40.46 28.77 -4.34
CA GLN A 32 -39.99 29.46 -3.14
C GLN A 32 -39.25 28.46 -2.27
N ILE A 33 -38.00 28.75 -1.92
CA ILE A 33 -37.12 27.88 -1.11
C ILE A 33 -36.49 28.73 -0.01
N GLU A 34 -36.40 28.16 1.20
CA GLU A 34 -35.58 28.70 2.29
C GLU A 34 -34.55 27.63 2.71
N ASP A 35 -33.27 27.97 2.59
CA ASP A 35 -32.15 27.11 2.97
C ASP A 35 -31.43 27.69 4.19
N LEU A 36 -31.22 26.87 5.22
CA LEU A 36 -30.39 27.20 6.38
C LEU A 36 -28.92 27.01 6.00
N LEU A 37 -28.11 28.07 6.16
CA LEU A 37 -26.68 28.05 5.86
C LEU A 37 -25.82 27.71 7.08
N SER A 38 -26.13 28.30 8.22
CA SER A 38 -25.32 28.13 9.43
C SER A 38 -26.11 28.49 10.69
N GLU A 39 -25.81 27.80 11.79
CA GLU A 39 -26.19 28.25 13.12
C GLU A 39 -25.28 29.40 13.51
N GLY A 40 -25.84 30.59 13.74
CA GLY A 40 -25.23 31.87 14.14
C GLY A 40 -24.71 32.77 13.02
N GLU A 41 -24.06 33.89 13.42
CA GLU A 41 -23.60 34.92 12.49
C GLU A 41 -22.44 34.45 11.58
N ILE A 42 -22.58 34.68 10.28
CA ILE A 42 -21.57 34.42 9.24
C ILE A 42 -21.13 35.71 8.55
N GLY A 43 -19.94 35.69 7.92
CA GLY A 43 -19.44 36.84 7.14
C GLY A 43 -20.24 37.16 5.86
N GLY A 44 -21.25 36.37 5.51
CA GLY A 44 -22.13 36.57 4.35
C GLY A 44 -21.64 35.87 3.07
N LEU A 45 -22.23 36.23 1.92
CA LEU A 45 -21.84 35.68 0.62
C LEU A 45 -20.51 36.28 0.16
N VAL A 46 -19.57 35.43 -0.27
CA VAL A 46 -18.20 35.86 -0.64
C VAL A 46 -18.19 36.86 -1.80
N ASN A 47 -18.98 36.59 -2.86
CA ASN A 47 -19.04 37.40 -4.09
C ASN A 47 -20.49 37.82 -4.43
N GLY A 48 -21.31 38.11 -3.39
CA GLY A 48 -22.72 38.48 -3.59
C GLY A 48 -23.50 37.42 -4.36
N LEU A 49 -24.31 37.80 -5.36
CA LEU A 49 -25.15 36.86 -6.12
C LEU A 49 -24.35 35.84 -6.95
N GLN A 50 -23.06 36.06 -7.23
CA GLN A 50 -22.21 35.06 -7.90
C GLN A 50 -21.95 33.84 -7.01
N SER A 51 -22.02 34.02 -5.69
CA SER A 51 -21.87 32.94 -4.71
C SER A 51 -23.07 32.02 -4.63
N VAL A 52 -24.20 32.35 -5.26
CA VAL A 52 -25.41 31.54 -5.26
C VAL A 52 -25.50 30.87 -6.62
N LYS A 53 -25.47 29.54 -6.65
CA LYS A 53 -25.56 28.78 -7.90
C LYS A 53 -26.79 27.89 -7.91
N LEU A 54 -27.51 27.90 -9.03
CA LEU A 54 -28.66 27.05 -9.34
C LEU A 54 -28.25 26.07 -10.45
N ASP A 55 -28.35 24.78 -10.20
CA ASP A 55 -27.85 23.69 -11.06
C ASP A 55 -26.39 23.92 -11.51
N GLY A 56 -25.57 24.44 -10.57
CA GLY A 56 -24.15 24.74 -10.81
C GLY A 56 -23.88 26.08 -11.52
N THR A 57 -24.90 26.77 -12.03
CA THR A 57 -24.76 28.06 -12.71
C THR A 57 -24.95 29.23 -11.73
N PRO A 58 -24.01 30.19 -11.64
CA PRO A 58 -24.16 31.38 -10.80
C PRO A 58 -25.40 32.20 -11.14
N VAL A 59 -26.09 32.75 -10.14
CA VAL A 59 -27.27 33.61 -10.37
C VAL A 59 -26.88 34.90 -11.10
N ALA A 60 -25.73 35.47 -10.77
CA ALA A 60 -25.14 36.61 -11.47
C ALA A 60 -23.75 36.26 -12.01
N ASN A 61 -23.38 36.88 -13.12
CA ASN A 61 -22.03 36.84 -13.68
C ASN A 61 -21.10 37.86 -13.02
N ALA A 62 -19.81 37.78 -13.36
CA ALA A 62 -18.77 38.72 -12.90
C ALA A 62 -19.12 40.20 -13.18
N ASP A 63 -19.80 40.46 -14.29
CA ASP A 63 -20.23 41.78 -14.75
C ASP A 63 -21.58 42.26 -14.16
N GLY A 64 -22.21 41.44 -13.32
CA GLY A 64 -23.50 41.74 -12.68
C GLY A 64 -24.73 41.37 -13.51
N THR A 65 -24.57 40.81 -14.72
CA THR A 65 -25.70 40.30 -15.51
C THR A 65 -26.29 39.05 -14.85
N LEU A 66 -27.62 38.92 -14.87
CA LEU A 66 -28.32 37.76 -14.29
C LEU A 66 -28.47 36.64 -15.31
N ASN A 67 -28.13 35.41 -14.92
CA ASN A 67 -28.29 34.22 -15.76
C ASN A 67 -29.73 33.67 -15.76
N PHE A 68 -30.54 34.06 -14.79
CA PHE A 68 -31.93 33.63 -14.63
C PHE A 68 -32.84 34.85 -14.53
N ALA A 69 -33.93 34.86 -15.32
CA ALA A 69 -34.87 35.97 -15.31
C ALA A 69 -35.89 35.80 -14.17
N GLY A 70 -36.16 36.86 -13.41
CA GLY A 70 -37.16 36.81 -12.34
C GLY A 70 -36.73 36.01 -11.10
N VAL A 71 -35.44 35.68 -10.96
CA VAL A 71 -34.88 35.12 -9.72
C VAL A 71 -34.59 36.23 -8.73
N SER A 72 -35.10 36.08 -7.50
CA SER A 72 -34.84 36.95 -6.36
C SER A 72 -34.21 36.14 -5.23
N VAL A 73 -33.09 36.62 -4.71
CA VAL A 73 -32.38 36.02 -3.58
C VAL A 73 -32.32 37.02 -2.43
N GLN A 74 -32.72 36.58 -1.25
CA GLN A 74 -32.59 37.34 -0.01
C GLN A 74 -31.76 36.55 1.00
N VAL A 75 -30.85 37.23 1.68
CA VAL A 75 -29.92 36.61 2.64
C VAL A 75 -30.11 37.23 4.02
N ARG A 76 -29.97 36.41 5.06
CA ARG A 76 -29.81 36.83 6.44
C ARG A 76 -28.54 36.20 6.98
N THR A 77 -27.66 37.03 7.56
CA THR A 77 -26.33 36.60 7.99
C THR A 77 -26.33 35.96 9.37
N GLY A 78 -27.46 35.90 10.07
CA GLY A 78 -27.57 35.27 11.39
C GLY A 78 -27.28 36.21 12.56
N THR A 79 -27.51 37.53 12.43
CA THR A 79 -27.39 38.44 13.59
C THR A 79 -28.56 38.25 14.56
N GLN A 80 -28.36 38.57 15.84
CA GLN A 80 -29.41 38.51 16.87
C GLN A 80 -30.67 39.33 16.50
N ASP A 81 -30.48 40.54 15.95
CA ASP A 81 -31.55 41.50 15.65
C ASP A 81 -31.98 41.49 14.18
N GLN A 82 -31.77 40.39 13.46
CA GLN A 82 -32.10 40.33 12.02
C GLN A 82 -33.61 40.41 11.75
N SER A 83 -33.97 40.99 10.59
CA SER A 83 -35.34 41.10 10.12
C SER A 83 -35.83 39.78 9.49
N TYR A 84 -37.14 39.53 9.51
CA TYR A 84 -37.73 38.40 8.77
C TYR A 84 -37.67 38.63 7.25
N ILE A 85 -37.83 37.56 6.47
CA ILE A 85 -37.96 37.63 5.00
C ILE A 85 -39.46 37.61 4.64
N PRO A 86 -39.99 38.67 3.98
CA PRO A 86 -41.39 38.67 3.55
C PRO A 86 -41.70 37.62 2.48
N GLY A 87 -42.93 37.09 2.49
CA GLY A 87 -43.42 36.20 1.44
C GLY A 87 -43.12 34.71 1.60
N TYR A 88 -42.52 34.28 2.71
CA TYR A 88 -42.21 32.87 3.00
C TYR A 88 -42.97 32.41 4.27
N GLY A 89 -43.88 31.45 4.09
CA GLY A 89 -44.84 31.01 5.12
C GLY A 89 -45.96 32.03 5.38
N SER A 90 -47.21 31.66 5.18
CA SER A 90 -48.34 32.60 5.36
C SER A 90 -49.67 31.93 5.66
N VAL A 91 -50.51 32.56 6.47
CA VAL A 91 -51.94 32.26 6.55
C VAL A 91 -52.66 33.03 5.45
N LYS A 92 -53.38 32.30 4.60
CA LYS A 92 -54.12 32.86 3.46
C LYS A 92 -55.61 32.72 3.70
N ASN A 93 -56.34 33.82 3.56
CA ASN A 93 -57.79 33.83 3.55
C ASN A 93 -58.26 34.31 2.17
N GLU A 94 -58.78 33.40 1.34
CA GLU A 94 -59.23 33.73 -0.01
C GLU A 94 -60.72 34.09 -0.02
N ILE A 95 -61.02 35.26 -0.60
CA ILE A 95 -62.38 35.76 -0.78
C ILE A 95 -62.70 35.72 -2.27
N ALA A 96 -63.64 34.87 -2.66
CA ALA A 96 -64.15 34.82 -4.03
C ALA A 96 -64.96 36.09 -4.35
N VAL A 97 -64.70 36.70 -5.51
CA VAL A 97 -65.28 37.97 -5.96
C VAL A 97 -66.06 37.80 -7.26
N SER A 98 -65.47 37.10 -8.24
CA SER A 98 -66.02 36.80 -9.59
C SER A 98 -66.73 37.98 -10.29
N THR A 99 -66.18 39.19 -10.18
CA THR A 99 -66.79 40.42 -10.74
C THR A 99 -66.10 40.81 -12.05
N GLU A 100 -66.87 41.14 -13.08
CA GLU A 100 -66.33 41.63 -14.36
C GLU A 100 -65.65 43.00 -14.18
N LEU A 101 -64.40 43.12 -14.66
CA LEU A 101 -63.61 44.34 -14.61
C LEU A 101 -63.82 45.15 -15.90
N LYS A 102 -64.65 46.20 -15.79
CA LYS A 102 -64.95 47.13 -16.89
C LYS A 102 -64.02 48.35 -16.87
N SER A 103 -63.74 48.90 -18.05
CA SER A 103 -62.87 50.08 -18.22
C SER A 103 -63.45 51.37 -17.61
N ASN A 104 -64.77 51.47 -17.50
CA ASN A 104 -65.47 52.63 -16.93
C ASN A 104 -65.77 52.52 -15.42
N THR A 105 -65.67 51.33 -14.84
CA THR A 105 -66.00 51.07 -13.43
C THR A 105 -64.85 50.32 -12.76
N PRO A 106 -64.06 50.98 -11.89
CA PRO A 106 -63.01 50.29 -11.14
C PRO A 106 -63.61 49.33 -10.11
N TRP A 107 -62.90 48.25 -9.82
CA TRP A 107 -63.21 47.40 -8.68
C TRP A 107 -62.47 47.91 -7.45
N VAL A 108 -63.17 48.12 -6.33
CA VAL A 108 -62.58 48.64 -5.08
C VAL A 108 -62.97 47.73 -3.91
N ARG A 109 -62.01 47.45 -3.02
CA ARG A 109 -62.20 46.64 -1.81
C ARG A 109 -61.43 47.24 -0.63
N ALA A 110 -62.09 47.37 0.51
CA ALA A 110 -61.45 47.74 1.77
C ALA A 110 -60.88 46.51 2.48
N LEU A 111 -59.67 46.65 3.03
CA LEU A 111 -58.96 45.68 3.87
C LEU A 111 -58.72 46.33 5.24
N THR A 112 -59.47 45.93 6.26
CA THR A 112 -59.48 46.58 7.59
C THR A 112 -58.62 45.86 8.64
N ASN A 113 -58.18 44.64 8.36
CA ASN A 113 -57.33 43.88 9.27
C ASN A 113 -55.88 44.38 9.16
N THR A 114 -55.43 45.23 10.09
CA THR A 114 -54.07 45.79 10.09
C THR A 114 -52.96 44.76 10.34
N ALA A 115 -53.29 43.52 10.68
CA ALA A 115 -52.33 42.42 10.76
C ALA A 115 -51.90 41.87 9.39
N LEU A 116 -52.58 42.25 8.30
CA LEU A 116 -52.23 41.82 6.94
C LEU A 116 -50.84 42.32 6.57
N SER A 117 -50.06 41.42 5.97
CA SER A 117 -48.72 41.72 5.43
C SER A 117 -48.78 41.98 3.93
N ALA A 118 -49.73 41.37 3.23
CA ALA A 118 -49.96 41.54 1.80
C ALA A 118 -51.39 41.16 1.42
N PHE A 119 -51.78 41.49 0.20
CA PHE A 119 -52.93 40.86 -0.46
C PHE A 119 -52.51 40.28 -1.81
N ALA A 120 -53.26 39.32 -2.33
CA ALA A 120 -53.12 38.85 -3.69
C ALA A 120 -54.42 38.98 -4.46
N VAL A 121 -54.41 39.60 -5.64
CA VAL A 121 -55.60 39.68 -6.52
C VAL A 121 -55.43 38.74 -7.68
N THR A 122 -56.40 37.85 -7.87
CA THR A 122 -56.48 36.96 -9.04
C THR A 122 -57.36 37.59 -10.10
N LEU A 123 -56.76 37.90 -11.26
CA LEU A 123 -57.45 38.40 -12.44
C LEU A 123 -57.57 37.28 -13.47
N GLN A 124 -58.70 37.19 -14.15
CA GLN A 124 -58.97 36.24 -15.22
C GLN A 124 -59.35 36.96 -16.49
N VAL A 125 -58.93 36.43 -17.64
CA VAL A 125 -59.56 36.69 -18.92
C VAL A 125 -60.25 35.41 -19.39
N ASP A 126 -61.54 35.50 -19.72
CA ASP A 126 -62.36 34.31 -20.06
C ASP A 126 -61.91 33.67 -21.39
N ALA A 127 -61.51 34.50 -22.34
CA ALA A 127 -60.74 34.17 -23.55
C ALA A 127 -60.13 35.48 -24.08
N LEU A 128 -58.95 35.41 -24.69
CA LEU A 128 -58.26 36.58 -25.25
C LEU A 128 -57.90 36.32 -26.71
N GLN A 129 -58.68 36.89 -27.63
CA GLN A 129 -58.45 36.72 -29.06
C GLN A 129 -59.16 37.78 -29.88
N LYS A 130 -58.63 38.07 -31.07
CA LYS A 130 -59.20 39.00 -32.03
C LYS A 130 -59.23 38.38 -33.42
N SER A 131 -60.43 38.24 -33.98
CA SER A 131 -60.64 37.80 -35.35
C SER A 131 -60.45 38.96 -36.33
N ASN A 132 -59.67 38.74 -37.37
CA ASN A 132 -59.45 39.67 -38.46
C ASN A 132 -60.61 39.60 -39.46
N THR A 133 -61.38 40.67 -39.55
CA THR A 133 -62.59 40.75 -40.38
C THR A 133 -62.34 40.78 -41.89
N LYS A 134 -61.08 40.84 -42.34
CA LYS A 134 -60.72 40.84 -43.77
C LYS A 134 -60.27 39.48 -44.31
N ASN A 135 -59.63 38.65 -43.51
CA ASN A 135 -59.08 37.35 -43.94
C ASN A 135 -59.46 36.16 -43.03
N GLY A 136 -60.17 36.39 -41.92
CA GLY A 136 -60.66 35.36 -41.01
C GLY A 136 -59.66 34.91 -39.93
N ASP A 137 -58.42 35.38 -39.95
CA ASP A 137 -57.38 34.93 -39.00
C ASP A 137 -57.69 35.32 -37.56
N ILE A 138 -57.32 34.47 -36.60
CA ILE A 138 -57.49 34.73 -35.18
C ILE A 138 -56.13 35.02 -34.56
N ASN A 139 -55.95 36.24 -34.06
CA ASN A 139 -54.71 36.71 -33.44
C ASN A 139 -54.89 37.01 -31.95
N GLY A 140 -53.79 37.21 -31.23
CA GLY A 140 -53.81 37.67 -29.84
C GLY A 140 -54.36 39.09 -29.68
N TYR A 141 -54.72 39.44 -28.45
CA TYR A 141 -55.21 40.78 -28.06
C TYR A 141 -54.48 41.26 -26.79
N MET A 142 -54.55 42.56 -26.50
CA MET A 142 -53.88 43.17 -25.35
C MET A 142 -54.88 43.94 -24.47
N ILE A 143 -54.89 43.65 -23.17
CA ILE A 143 -55.70 44.34 -22.15
C ILE A 143 -54.76 44.81 -21.04
N GLN A 144 -54.56 46.12 -20.94
CA GLN A 144 -53.81 46.77 -19.86
C GLN A 144 -54.70 46.99 -18.64
N TYR A 145 -54.13 46.82 -17.46
CA TYR A 145 -54.76 47.07 -16.16
C TYR A 145 -53.74 47.57 -15.13
N ALA A 146 -54.25 48.21 -14.06
CA ALA A 146 -53.47 48.70 -12.95
C ALA A 146 -54.09 48.31 -11.60
N ILE A 147 -53.25 48.12 -10.60
CA ILE A 147 -53.63 47.92 -9.20
C ILE A 147 -53.11 49.12 -8.41
N ASP A 148 -53.99 49.74 -7.62
CA ASP A 148 -53.67 50.85 -6.74
C ASP A 148 -54.00 50.51 -5.28
N VAL A 149 -53.24 51.09 -4.35
CA VAL A 149 -53.44 50.95 -2.91
C VAL A 149 -53.53 52.34 -2.28
N SER A 150 -54.55 52.56 -1.47
CA SER A 150 -54.67 53.72 -0.56
C SER A 150 -54.47 53.21 0.87
N THR A 151 -53.64 53.89 1.65
CA THR A 151 -53.29 53.54 3.04
C THR A 151 -53.86 54.61 3.96
N ASP A 152 -54.58 54.22 5.02
CA ASP A 152 -55.14 55.11 6.05
C ASP A 152 -55.95 56.30 5.50
N GLY A 153 -56.68 56.08 4.40
CA GLY A 153 -57.49 57.13 3.75
C GLY A 153 -56.71 58.12 2.88
N GLY A 154 -55.41 57.88 2.66
CA GLY A 154 -54.58 58.67 1.75
C GLY A 154 -54.92 58.47 0.27
N ALA A 155 -54.22 59.20 -0.62
CA ALA A 155 -54.40 59.07 -2.06
C ALA A 155 -54.03 57.65 -2.56
N TYR A 156 -54.76 57.16 -3.57
CA TYR A 156 -54.41 55.90 -4.24
C TYR A 156 -53.06 56.02 -4.94
N GLN A 157 -52.14 55.13 -4.60
CA GLN A 157 -50.85 54.97 -5.27
C GLN A 157 -50.90 53.74 -6.17
N THR A 158 -50.48 53.87 -7.44
CA THR A 158 -50.40 52.71 -8.35
C THR A 158 -49.21 51.84 -7.96
N VAL A 159 -49.50 50.61 -7.53
CA VAL A 159 -48.49 49.63 -7.10
C VAL A 159 -48.12 48.66 -8.23
N LEU A 160 -48.98 48.49 -9.23
CA LEU A 160 -48.72 47.63 -10.38
C LEU A 160 -49.42 48.19 -11.63
N THR A 161 -48.72 48.18 -12.76
CA THR A 161 -49.31 48.38 -14.09
C THR A 161 -48.79 47.28 -15.02
N THR A 162 -49.69 46.51 -15.62
CA THR A 162 -49.33 45.38 -16.49
C THR A 162 -50.47 45.06 -17.47
N ALA A 163 -50.32 44.01 -18.27
CA ALA A 163 -51.31 43.62 -19.27
C ALA A 163 -51.45 42.10 -19.44
N PHE A 164 -52.64 41.66 -19.83
CA PHE A 164 -52.78 40.42 -20.59
C PHE A 164 -52.41 40.74 -22.04
N ASN A 165 -51.41 40.08 -22.59
CA ASN A 165 -50.94 40.33 -23.95
C ASN A 165 -50.63 38.99 -24.63
N GLY A 166 -51.46 38.59 -25.60
CA GLY A 166 -51.33 37.31 -26.29
C GLY A 166 -52.67 36.72 -26.69
N LYS A 167 -52.69 35.43 -26.99
CA LYS A 167 -53.89 34.66 -27.30
C LYS A 167 -54.14 33.59 -26.23
N ALA A 168 -55.40 33.45 -25.84
CA ALA A 168 -55.88 32.37 -24.97
C ALA A 168 -57.29 31.94 -25.42
N SER A 169 -57.46 30.69 -25.82
CA SER A 169 -58.76 30.12 -26.20
C SER A 169 -59.57 29.59 -25.00
N VAL A 170 -58.95 29.49 -23.83
CA VAL A 170 -59.56 29.07 -22.56
C VAL A 170 -59.33 30.11 -21.46
N PRO A 171 -60.10 30.08 -20.34
CA PRO A 171 -59.90 31.01 -19.25
C PRO A 171 -58.46 31.02 -18.73
N PHE A 172 -57.84 32.19 -18.71
CA PHE A 172 -56.47 32.38 -18.25
C PHE A 172 -56.46 33.27 -17.01
N GLN A 173 -55.89 32.77 -15.91
CA GLN A 173 -55.78 33.50 -14.65
C GLN A 173 -54.35 33.98 -14.40
N ARG A 174 -54.22 35.13 -13.74
CA ARG A 174 -52.97 35.67 -13.21
C ARG A 174 -53.21 36.28 -11.84
N THR A 175 -52.45 35.82 -10.86
CA THR A 175 -52.50 36.31 -9.48
C THR A 175 -51.35 37.27 -9.23
N HIS A 176 -51.65 38.43 -8.63
CA HIS A 176 -50.66 39.45 -8.28
C HIS A 176 -50.65 39.65 -6.77
N ARG A 177 -49.55 39.28 -6.11
CA ARG A 177 -49.31 39.63 -4.70
C ARG A 177 -48.77 41.06 -4.61
N VAL A 178 -49.31 41.83 -3.69
CA VAL A 178 -48.90 43.20 -3.36
C VAL A 178 -48.67 43.28 -1.86
N ASP A 179 -47.44 43.59 -1.45
CA ASP A 179 -47.11 43.81 -0.05
C ASP A 179 -47.70 45.14 0.45
N LEU A 180 -48.24 45.12 1.66
CA LEU A 180 -48.96 46.23 2.24
C LEU A 180 -48.02 47.09 3.10
N PRO A 181 -48.00 48.43 2.93
CA PRO A 181 -47.27 49.31 3.84
C PRO A 181 -47.94 49.32 5.21
N LYS A 182 -47.20 49.59 6.30
CA LYS A 182 -47.78 49.67 7.65
C LYS A 182 -48.96 50.67 7.68
N ALA A 183 -50.07 50.28 8.29
CA ALA A 183 -51.30 51.07 8.40
C ALA A 183 -51.91 50.97 9.80
N ASP A 184 -52.56 52.04 10.26
CA ASP A 184 -53.24 52.09 11.56
C ASP A 184 -54.77 51.88 11.45
N LEU A 185 -55.36 52.22 10.30
CA LEU A 185 -56.80 52.08 9.98
C LEU A 185 -57.06 50.99 8.93
N GLY A 186 -56.13 50.79 8.00
CA GLY A 186 -56.21 49.76 6.95
C GLY A 186 -56.01 50.32 5.54
N TRP A 187 -56.36 49.52 4.52
CA TRP A 187 -56.10 49.83 3.12
C TRP A 187 -57.34 49.76 2.24
N ASN A 188 -57.36 50.53 1.15
CA ASN A 188 -58.31 50.35 0.05
C ASN A 188 -57.56 49.91 -1.20
N VAL A 189 -57.89 48.73 -1.71
CA VAL A 189 -57.35 48.17 -2.96
C VAL A 189 -58.28 48.55 -4.11
N ARG A 190 -57.71 49.05 -5.20
CA ARG A 190 -58.45 49.39 -6.42
C ARG A 190 -57.81 48.72 -7.64
N VAL A 191 -58.60 48.00 -8.42
CA VAL A 191 -58.19 47.44 -9.71
C VAL A 191 -58.88 48.20 -10.83
N ARG A 192 -58.11 48.66 -11.81
CA ARG A 192 -58.58 49.43 -12.98
C ARG A 192 -58.19 48.74 -14.26
N ARG A 193 -59.13 48.57 -15.17
CA ARG A 193 -58.83 48.23 -16.56
C ARG A 193 -58.54 49.51 -17.34
N LEU A 194 -57.38 49.58 -17.99
CA LEU A 194 -56.91 50.74 -18.75
C LEU A 194 -57.29 50.67 -20.23
N THR A 195 -57.32 49.47 -20.81
CA THR A 195 -57.78 49.28 -22.19
C THR A 195 -59.31 49.30 -22.24
N PRO A 196 -59.95 50.12 -23.10
CA PRO A 196 -61.40 50.11 -23.26
C PRO A 196 -61.96 48.70 -23.54
N ASN A 197 -63.18 48.42 -23.09
CA ASN A 197 -63.90 47.20 -23.46
C ASN A 197 -64.16 47.21 -24.98
N ALA A 198 -63.83 46.13 -25.68
CA ALA A 198 -63.96 46.05 -27.13
C ALA A 198 -65.44 46.02 -27.59
N ASN A 199 -66.34 45.46 -26.77
CA ASN A 199 -67.78 45.35 -27.04
C ASN A 199 -68.09 44.81 -28.46
N SER A 200 -67.33 43.83 -28.93
CA SER A 200 -67.41 43.31 -30.29
C SER A 200 -67.51 41.79 -30.29
N ALA A 201 -68.34 41.23 -31.19
CA ALA A 201 -68.38 39.79 -31.43
C ALA A 201 -67.06 39.25 -32.04
N THR A 202 -66.18 40.12 -32.54
CA THR A 202 -64.90 39.76 -33.18
C THR A 202 -63.70 39.83 -32.23
N THR A 203 -63.88 40.30 -31.00
CA THR A 203 -62.81 40.42 -30.00
C THR A 203 -63.30 39.88 -28.65
N ALA A 204 -62.68 38.81 -28.17
CA ALA A 204 -62.91 38.29 -26.83
C ALA A 204 -61.94 38.98 -25.87
N ASP A 205 -62.48 39.76 -24.92
CA ASP A 205 -61.70 40.55 -23.97
C ASP A 205 -62.34 40.69 -22.58
N THR A 206 -63.26 39.78 -22.23
CA THR A 206 -63.93 39.78 -20.92
C THR A 206 -62.92 39.49 -19.82
N THR A 207 -62.67 40.47 -18.95
CA THR A 207 -61.73 40.37 -17.83
C THR A 207 -62.51 40.37 -16.52
N ARG A 208 -62.12 39.56 -15.54
CA ARG A 208 -62.75 39.43 -14.23
C ARG A 208 -61.74 39.56 -13.10
N VAL A 209 -62.18 40.12 -11.97
CA VAL A 209 -61.53 39.92 -10.67
C VAL A 209 -62.14 38.67 -10.05
N VAL A 210 -61.37 37.58 -10.00
CA VAL A 210 -61.84 36.27 -9.54
C VAL A 210 -61.85 36.20 -8.02
N SER A 211 -60.74 36.59 -7.39
CA SER A 211 -60.59 36.55 -5.95
C SER A 211 -59.62 37.62 -5.45
N ILE A 212 -59.74 37.94 -4.17
CA ILE A 212 -58.71 38.62 -3.40
C ILE A 212 -58.35 37.74 -2.20
N THR A 213 -57.08 37.45 -2.04
CA THR A 213 -56.53 36.70 -0.91
C THR A 213 -55.89 37.67 0.07
N GLU A 214 -56.38 37.68 1.29
CA GLU A 214 -55.76 38.36 2.42
C GLU A 214 -54.62 37.50 2.97
N ILE A 215 -53.42 38.05 3.11
CA ILE A 215 -52.23 37.29 3.49
C ILE A 215 -51.58 37.87 4.76
N ILE A 216 -51.44 37.03 5.78
CA ILE A 216 -50.61 37.30 6.95
C ILE A 216 -49.37 36.41 6.84
N ASP A 217 -48.21 37.02 6.65
CA ASP A 217 -46.95 36.27 6.62
C ASP A 217 -46.57 35.84 8.04
N ALA A 218 -46.00 34.64 8.16
CA ALA A 218 -45.36 34.20 9.39
C ALA A 218 -44.08 35.03 9.60
N LYS A 219 -44.06 35.89 10.62
CA LYS A 219 -42.91 36.77 10.90
C LYS A 219 -41.82 36.04 11.69
N LEU A 220 -41.24 35.00 11.08
CA LEU A 220 -40.14 34.23 11.65
C LEU A 220 -38.81 34.88 11.27
N ARG A 221 -38.12 35.46 12.27
CA ARG A 221 -36.82 36.13 12.10
C ARG A 221 -35.59 35.22 12.31
N TYR A 222 -35.81 33.98 12.78
CA TYR A 222 -34.78 32.98 13.07
C TYR A 222 -33.48 33.55 13.67
N PRO A 223 -33.50 34.15 14.88
CA PRO A 223 -32.33 34.84 15.43
C PRO A 223 -31.12 33.92 15.57
N ASN A 224 -29.94 34.38 15.19
CA ASN A 224 -28.72 33.56 15.16
C ASN A 224 -28.83 32.34 14.26
N THR A 225 -29.51 32.47 13.13
CA THR A 225 -29.51 31.47 12.07
C THR A 225 -29.27 32.21 10.77
N ALA A 226 -28.18 31.88 10.09
CA ALA A 226 -27.91 32.38 8.75
C ALA A 226 -28.71 31.55 7.75
N TYR A 227 -29.48 32.20 6.89
CA TYR A 227 -30.33 31.50 5.92
C TYR A 227 -30.52 32.33 4.64
N VAL A 228 -30.84 31.65 3.55
CA VAL A 228 -31.08 32.22 2.23
C VAL A 228 -32.46 31.84 1.75
N ALA A 229 -33.20 32.81 1.25
CA ALA A 229 -34.49 32.60 0.61
C ALA A 229 -34.38 32.90 -0.89
N ILE A 230 -34.79 31.95 -1.73
CA ILE A 230 -34.75 32.05 -3.18
C ILE A 230 -36.17 31.93 -3.73
N SER A 231 -36.52 32.79 -4.68
CA SER A 231 -37.72 32.66 -5.50
C SER A 231 -37.40 32.90 -6.96
N GLY A 232 -38.12 32.24 -7.87
CA GLY A 232 -37.86 32.33 -9.30
C GLY A 232 -38.95 31.68 -10.14
N ASP A 233 -38.96 31.99 -11.44
CA ASP A 233 -39.90 31.40 -12.40
C ASP A 233 -39.59 29.90 -12.55
N ALA A 234 -40.53 29.05 -12.16
CA ALA A 234 -40.39 27.61 -12.20
C ALA A 234 -40.34 27.08 -13.64
N SER A 235 -40.80 27.83 -14.64
CA SER A 235 -40.70 27.40 -16.05
C SER A 235 -39.27 27.34 -16.57
N GLN A 236 -38.32 28.01 -15.89
CA GLN A 236 -36.89 27.96 -16.23
C GLN A 236 -36.22 26.65 -15.79
N PHE A 237 -36.90 25.83 -14.99
CA PHE A 237 -36.33 24.62 -14.41
C PHE A 237 -37.30 23.43 -14.54
N SER A 238 -36.80 22.29 -15.03
CA SER A 238 -37.61 21.07 -15.14
C SER A 238 -37.89 20.40 -13.78
N ASN A 239 -37.07 20.70 -12.77
CA ASN A 239 -37.15 20.22 -11.39
C ASN A 239 -36.75 21.35 -10.42
N ILE A 240 -36.89 21.15 -9.11
CA ILE A 240 -36.38 22.11 -8.11
C ILE A 240 -34.83 22.20 -8.24
N PRO A 241 -34.25 23.36 -8.63
CA PRO A 241 -32.86 23.45 -9.07
C PRO A 241 -31.85 23.31 -7.95
N VAL A 242 -30.85 22.43 -8.06
CA VAL A 242 -29.83 22.18 -7.04
C VAL A 242 -29.11 23.47 -6.66
N ARG A 243 -29.12 23.80 -5.37
CA ARG A 243 -28.57 25.05 -4.83
C ARG A 243 -27.23 24.80 -4.18
N SER A 244 -26.26 25.68 -4.45
CA SER A 244 -24.99 25.72 -3.73
C SER A 244 -24.60 27.16 -3.42
N TYR A 245 -23.91 27.34 -2.29
CA TYR A 245 -23.62 28.64 -1.69
C TYR A 245 -22.13 28.74 -1.35
N VAL A 246 -21.49 29.84 -1.77
CA VAL A 246 -20.13 30.17 -1.35
C VAL A 246 -20.20 31.34 -0.36
N CYS A 247 -20.15 31.02 0.93
CA CYS A 247 -20.21 31.99 2.02
C CYS A 247 -18.94 32.01 2.85
N TRP A 248 -18.64 33.16 3.45
CA TRP A 248 -17.72 33.24 4.57
C TRP A 248 -18.29 32.44 5.73
N GLY A 249 -17.39 31.80 6.49
CA GLY A 249 -17.75 31.03 7.69
C GLY A 249 -18.30 31.89 8.83
N ARG A 250 -18.45 31.26 9.99
CA ARG A 250 -18.92 31.91 11.22
C ARG A 250 -17.94 32.99 11.69
N THR A 251 -18.47 34.08 12.25
CA THR A 251 -17.65 35.03 13.02
C THR A 251 -17.50 34.53 14.44
N ILE A 252 -16.27 34.41 14.92
CA ILE A 252 -15.94 33.78 16.21
C ILE A 252 -15.07 34.69 17.06
N ARG A 253 -14.82 34.27 18.31
CA ARG A 253 -13.91 34.98 19.22
C ARG A 253 -12.46 34.81 18.76
N VAL A 254 -11.78 35.92 18.52
CA VAL A 254 -10.36 35.97 18.18
C VAL A 254 -9.62 36.99 19.06
N PRO A 255 -8.30 36.89 19.26
CA PRO A 255 -7.54 37.88 20.02
C PRO A 255 -7.76 39.32 19.53
N THR A 256 -7.85 40.26 20.46
CA THR A 256 -8.02 41.69 20.12
C THR A 256 -6.88 42.22 19.24
N ASN A 257 -5.66 41.72 19.44
CA ASN A 257 -4.45 42.10 18.71
C ASN A 257 -4.23 41.34 17.39
N TYR A 258 -5.10 40.39 17.02
CA TYR A 258 -5.00 39.61 15.79
C TYR A 258 -5.86 40.24 14.68
N ASP A 259 -5.30 40.39 13.48
CA ASP A 259 -6.02 40.74 12.25
C ASP A 259 -6.17 39.50 11.35
N PRO A 260 -7.37 38.90 11.23
CA PRO A 260 -7.58 37.72 10.41
C PRO A 260 -7.41 37.92 8.90
N ALA A 261 -7.57 39.16 8.40
CA ALA A 261 -7.44 39.43 6.98
C ALA A 261 -5.96 39.48 6.59
N THR A 262 -5.13 40.18 7.38
CA THR A 262 -3.70 40.33 7.10
C THR A 262 -2.83 39.27 7.78
N ARG A 263 -3.40 38.45 8.68
CA ARG A 263 -2.70 37.43 9.48
C ARG A 263 -1.66 38.00 10.43
N ALA A 264 -1.84 39.25 10.84
CA ALA A 264 -0.87 39.97 11.66
C ALA A 264 -1.28 39.98 13.14
N TYR A 265 -0.27 39.97 14.01
CA TYR A 265 -0.43 40.08 15.46
C TYR A 265 0.32 41.32 15.95
N ALA A 266 -0.40 42.28 16.56
CA ALA A 266 0.16 43.56 16.96
C ALA A 266 0.44 43.64 18.47
N GLY A 267 1.72 43.65 18.87
CA GLY A 267 2.11 43.72 20.28
C GLY A 267 1.79 42.45 21.08
N VAL A 268 1.95 42.51 22.40
CA VAL A 268 1.67 41.39 23.31
C VAL A 268 0.17 41.30 23.57
N TRP A 269 -0.39 40.11 23.43
CA TRP A 269 -1.80 39.86 23.73
C TRP A 269 -2.05 39.83 25.24
N ASP A 270 -3.09 40.51 25.70
CA ASP A 270 -3.50 40.59 27.11
C ASP A 270 -4.53 39.51 27.52
N GLY A 271 -4.93 38.65 26.58
CA GLY A 271 -5.92 37.60 26.81
C GLY A 271 -7.37 38.01 26.49
N SER A 272 -7.62 39.22 25.98
CA SER A 272 -8.95 39.73 25.59
C SER A 272 -9.36 39.32 24.16
N PHE A 273 -10.67 39.23 23.89
CA PHE A 273 -11.20 38.78 22.59
C PHE A 273 -12.08 39.83 21.90
N LYS A 274 -12.13 39.79 20.57
CA LYS A 274 -13.09 40.47 19.69
C LYS A 274 -13.80 39.45 18.79
N ILE A 275 -14.93 39.82 18.21
CA ILE A 275 -15.62 38.97 17.22
C ILE A 275 -15.12 39.30 15.82
N ALA A 276 -14.65 38.29 15.08
CA ALA A 276 -14.25 38.44 13.68
C ALA A 276 -14.34 37.10 12.93
N TRP A 277 -14.42 37.16 11.61
CA TRP A 277 -14.27 35.98 10.76
C TRP A 277 -12.80 35.53 10.72
N THR A 278 -12.55 34.22 10.80
CA THR A 278 -11.22 33.61 10.63
C THR A 278 -11.36 32.18 10.13
N ASP A 279 -10.38 31.69 9.39
CA ASP A 279 -10.22 30.28 9.01
C ASP A 279 -9.03 29.61 9.75
N ASN A 280 -8.49 30.28 10.77
CA ASN A 280 -7.40 29.76 11.59
C ASN A 280 -7.93 28.62 12.49
N PRO A 281 -7.43 27.38 12.35
CA PRO A 281 -7.97 26.21 13.04
C PRO A 281 -7.86 26.28 14.57
N ALA A 282 -6.87 26.99 15.13
CA ALA A 282 -6.71 27.11 16.58
C ALA A 282 -7.86 27.91 17.21
N TRP A 283 -8.29 28.99 16.56
CA TRP A 283 -9.42 29.80 17.02
C TRP A 283 -10.77 29.12 16.77
N ILE A 284 -10.90 28.36 15.68
CA ILE A 284 -12.07 27.52 15.43
C ILE A 284 -12.20 26.45 16.53
N LEU A 285 -11.10 25.82 16.94
CA LEU A 285 -11.07 24.87 18.05
C LEU A 285 -11.48 25.53 19.36
N TYR A 286 -10.89 26.70 19.68
CA TYR A 286 -11.25 27.45 20.88
C TYR A 286 -12.76 27.76 20.92
N ASP A 287 -13.32 28.25 19.81
CA ASP A 287 -14.74 28.60 19.70
C ASP A 287 -15.65 27.39 19.97
N LEU A 288 -15.36 26.23 19.37
CA LEU A 288 -16.14 25.00 19.63
C LEU A 288 -16.04 24.51 21.07
N VAL A 289 -14.92 24.76 21.76
CA VAL A 289 -14.81 24.38 23.17
C VAL A 289 -15.65 25.29 24.06
N VAL A 290 -15.60 26.61 23.85
CA VAL A 290 -16.23 27.57 24.78
C VAL A 290 -17.65 28.00 24.39
N ASN A 291 -18.18 27.54 23.25
CA ASN A 291 -19.52 27.91 22.80
C ASN A 291 -20.58 26.95 23.34
N ASP A 292 -21.60 27.51 23.97
CA ASP A 292 -22.74 26.81 24.58
C ASP A 292 -23.73 26.23 23.55
N ARG A 293 -23.93 26.91 22.42
CA ARG A 293 -25.01 26.58 21.47
C ARG A 293 -24.69 25.43 20.51
N TYR A 294 -23.48 25.42 19.97
CA TYR A 294 -23.06 24.46 18.94
C TYR A 294 -21.72 23.79 19.28
N GLY A 295 -21.17 24.10 20.45
CA GLY A 295 -19.94 23.54 20.99
C GLY A 295 -20.17 22.75 22.27
N ILE A 296 -19.15 22.69 23.11
CA ILE A 296 -19.18 22.05 24.43
C ILE A 296 -19.07 23.04 25.59
N GLY A 297 -19.41 24.30 25.37
CA GLY A 297 -19.27 25.39 26.34
C GLY A 297 -20.10 25.20 27.61
N ASP A 298 -21.18 24.42 27.55
CA ASP A 298 -21.99 24.04 28.71
C ASP A 298 -21.25 23.08 29.66
N LEU A 299 -20.22 22.40 29.17
CA LEU A 299 -19.42 21.42 29.92
C LEU A 299 -18.01 21.93 30.22
N VAL A 300 -17.46 22.80 29.36
CA VAL A 300 -16.08 23.29 29.42
C VAL A 300 -16.07 24.81 29.31
N ASP A 301 -15.66 25.48 30.38
CA ASP A 301 -15.51 26.93 30.37
C ASP A 301 -14.12 27.38 29.87
N ALA A 302 -13.96 28.69 29.66
CA ALA A 302 -12.73 29.28 29.14
C ALA A 302 -11.50 29.12 30.07
N SER A 303 -11.68 28.77 31.34
CA SER A 303 -10.59 28.48 32.28
C SER A 303 -10.04 27.05 32.13
N LEU A 304 -10.84 26.16 31.56
CA LEU A 304 -10.50 24.76 31.33
C LEU A 304 -9.87 24.53 29.94
N ILE A 305 -9.42 25.57 29.26
CA ILE A 305 -8.66 25.48 27.99
C ILE A 305 -7.46 26.42 28.00
N ASN A 306 -6.29 25.91 27.58
CA ASN A 306 -5.07 26.71 27.53
C ASN A 306 -5.05 27.62 26.30
N LYS A 307 -5.66 28.82 26.42
CA LYS A 307 -5.69 29.84 25.36
C LYS A 307 -4.31 30.37 24.97
N TRP A 308 -3.31 30.29 25.85
CA TRP A 308 -1.96 30.79 25.56
C TRP A 308 -1.20 29.87 24.61
N GLU A 309 -1.33 28.55 24.80
CA GLU A 309 -0.75 27.59 23.84
C GLU A 309 -1.47 27.65 22.49
N LEU A 310 -2.81 27.78 22.49
CA LEU A 310 -3.57 27.99 21.26
C LEU A 310 -3.15 29.28 20.53
N TYR A 311 -2.81 30.34 21.24
CA TYR A 311 -2.29 31.56 20.64
C TYR A 311 -0.96 31.31 19.90
N ARG A 312 -0.04 30.54 20.51
CA ARG A 312 1.23 30.15 19.86
C ARG A 312 0.99 29.28 18.62
N ILE A 313 0.09 28.30 18.70
CA ILE A 313 -0.30 27.45 17.57
C ILE A 313 -0.95 28.29 16.46
N ALA A 314 -1.82 29.24 16.82
CA ALA A 314 -2.49 30.14 15.88
C ALA A 314 -1.48 30.97 15.08
N GLN A 315 -0.47 31.53 15.75
CA GLN A 315 0.62 32.26 15.10
C GLN A 315 1.39 31.38 14.11
N TYR A 316 1.65 30.12 14.46
CA TYR A 316 2.30 29.17 13.55
C TYR A 316 1.43 28.81 12.33
N CYS A 317 0.12 28.65 12.51
CA CYS A 317 -0.83 28.42 11.43
C CYS A 317 -0.88 29.58 10.43
N ASP A 318 -0.77 30.81 10.92
CA ASP A 318 -0.86 32.05 10.13
C ASP A 318 0.45 32.44 9.42
N GLN A 319 1.57 31.76 9.70
CA GLN A 319 2.82 32.01 8.99
C GLN A 319 2.67 31.75 7.49
N LEU A 320 3.07 32.72 6.67
CA LEU A 320 3.05 32.60 5.22
C LEU A 320 4.16 31.66 4.74
N VAL A 321 3.77 30.69 3.92
CA VAL A 321 4.62 29.69 3.27
C VAL A 321 4.28 29.61 1.77
N ALA A 322 5.18 29.04 0.97
CA ALA A 322 4.97 28.91 -0.46
C ALA A 322 3.72 28.04 -0.78
N ASP A 323 2.91 28.50 -1.73
CA ASP A 323 1.71 27.79 -2.20
C ASP A 323 1.99 26.73 -3.28
N GLY A 324 3.26 26.55 -3.66
CA GLY A 324 3.69 25.66 -4.74
C GLY A 324 3.40 26.18 -6.16
N LYS A 325 2.82 27.38 -6.30
CA LYS A 325 2.42 28.04 -7.57
C LYS A 325 3.09 29.41 -7.76
N GLY A 326 4.05 29.77 -6.90
CA GLY A 326 4.81 31.01 -6.93
C GLY A 326 4.25 32.12 -6.03
N GLY A 327 3.17 31.86 -5.29
CA GLY A 327 2.58 32.73 -4.30
C GLY A 327 2.87 32.31 -2.86
N GLN A 328 2.16 32.93 -1.93
CA GLN A 328 2.24 32.67 -0.48
C GLN A 328 0.84 32.40 0.06
N GLU A 329 0.74 31.46 0.98
CA GLU A 329 -0.47 31.14 1.73
C GLU A 329 -0.12 30.88 3.20
N PRO A 330 -1.01 31.09 4.16
CA PRO A 330 -0.75 30.69 5.54
C PRO A 330 -0.63 29.16 5.61
N ARG A 331 0.25 28.71 6.50
CA ARG A 331 0.65 27.32 6.68
C ARG A 331 -0.54 26.37 6.81
N TYR A 332 -1.50 26.73 7.66
CA TYR A 332 -2.70 25.93 7.92
C TYR A 332 -3.96 26.80 7.92
N ARG A 333 -4.96 26.40 7.12
CA ARG A 333 -6.34 26.91 7.15
C ARG A 333 -7.31 25.75 7.36
N CYS A 334 -8.46 26.07 7.94
CA CYS A 334 -9.57 25.13 8.09
C CYS A 334 -10.87 25.76 7.59
N THR A 335 -11.47 25.13 6.58
CA THR A 335 -12.82 25.42 6.10
C THR A 335 -13.63 24.14 6.22
N ALA A 336 -14.39 24.02 7.30
CA ALA A 336 -15.24 22.86 7.57
C ALA A 336 -16.72 23.25 7.56
N TYR A 337 -17.56 22.34 7.06
CA TYR A 337 -19.01 22.43 7.14
C TYR A 337 -19.52 21.27 8.00
N LEU A 338 -20.02 21.60 9.20
CA LEU A 338 -20.45 20.63 10.20
C LEU A 338 -21.98 20.49 10.14
N GLN A 339 -22.48 19.36 9.67
CA GLN A 339 -23.91 19.13 9.43
C GLN A 339 -24.54 18.11 10.39
N SER A 340 -23.76 17.16 10.90
CA SER A 340 -24.19 16.10 11.82
C SER A 340 -23.67 16.35 13.23
N ARG A 341 -24.35 15.75 14.21
CA ARG A 341 -23.84 15.66 15.58
C ARG A 341 -22.70 14.63 15.62
N GLU A 342 -21.55 15.04 16.10
CA GLU A 342 -20.36 14.20 16.24
C GLU A 342 -19.93 14.10 17.71
N ASP A 343 -19.13 13.08 18.03
CA ASP A 343 -18.44 13.01 19.33
C ASP A 343 -17.48 14.21 19.47
N ALA A 344 -17.57 14.91 20.61
CA ALA A 344 -16.83 16.15 20.81
C ALA A 344 -15.32 15.95 20.79
N PHE A 345 -14.81 14.89 21.43
CA PHE A 345 -13.36 14.63 21.44
C PHE A 345 -12.85 14.25 20.06
N ARG A 346 -13.65 13.49 19.30
CA ARG A 346 -13.34 13.18 17.91
C ARG A 346 -13.26 14.44 17.05
N LEU A 347 -14.26 15.32 17.10
CA LEU A 347 -14.28 16.55 16.31
C LEU A 347 -13.13 17.51 16.68
N LEU A 348 -12.83 17.64 17.97
CA LEU A 348 -11.66 18.42 18.43
C LEU A 348 -10.34 17.81 17.94
N GLY A 349 -10.26 16.48 17.87
CA GLY A 349 -9.15 15.76 17.26
C GLY A 349 -9.04 16.01 15.76
N ASP A 350 -10.15 15.98 15.02
CA ASP A 350 -10.19 16.23 13.58
C ASP A 350 -9.71 17.67 13.25
N ILE A 351 -10.12 18.66 14.05
CA ILE A 351 -9.65 20.04 13.90
C ILE A 351 -8.19 20.19 14.31
N ALA A 352 -7.76 19.55 15.40
CA ALA A 352 -6.36 19.55 15.80
C ALA A 352 -5.44 18.92 14.74
N SER A 353 -5.94 17.91 14.03
CA SER A 353 -5.21 17.24 12.95
C SER A 353 -4.81 18.18 11.82
N VAL A 354 -5.55 19.29 11.61
CA VAL A 354 -5.28 20.28 10.55
C VAL A 354 -3.89 20.90 10.71
N PHE A 355 -3.50 21.23 11.93
CA PHE A 355 -2.17 21.76 12.28
C PHE A 355 -1.23 20.69 12.82
N SER A 356 -1.48 19.42 12.47
CA SER A 356 -0.69 18.26 12.91
C SER A 356 -0.60 18.17 14.44
N GLY A 357 -1.69 18.50 15.13
CA GLY A 357 -1.78 18.51 16.58
C GLY A 357 -2.70 17.44 17.16
N VAL A 358 -2.71 17.38 18.48
CA VAL A 358 -3.56 16.50 19.29
C VAL A 358 -4.14 17.30 20.44
N SER A 359 -5.41 17.05 20.75
CA SER A 359 -6.09 17.59 21.93
C SER A 359 -6.29 16.46 22.95
N TYR A 360 -5.94 16.71 24.20
CA TYR A 360 -6.05 15.74 25.30
C TYR A 360 -6.39 16.42 26.62
N TRP A 361 -6.87 15.64 27.59
CA TRP A 361 -7.07 16.12 28.95
C TRP A 361 -5.77 16.09 29.74
N MET A 362 -5.41 17.22 30.34
CA MET A 362 -4.30 17.32 31.27
C MET A 362 -4.80 17.92 32.58
N GLY A 363 -4.82 17.12 33.65
CA GLY A 363 -5.45 17.51 34.91
C GLY A 363 -6.94 17.79 34.71
N SER A 364 -7.36 19.05 34.92
CA SER A 364 -8.75 19.49 34.75
C SER A 364 -9.00 20.31 33.48
N ALA A 365 -8.01 20.48 32.60
CA ALA A 365 -8.12 21.33 31.42
C ALA A 365 -7.83 20.58 30.11
N ILE A 366 -8.50 20.98 29.04
CA ILE A 366 -8.19 20.59 27.67
C ILE A 366 -6.91 21.31 27.26
N THR A 367 -5.92 20.51 26.87
CA THR A 367 -4.65 21.00 26.33
C THR A 367 -4.50 20.52 24.90
N THR A 368 -4.06 21.42 24.03
CA THR A 368 -3.81 21.13 22.62
C THR A 368 -2.34 21.40 22.32
N VAL A 369 -1.70 20.46 21.66
CA VAL A 369 -0.29 20.52 21.25
C VAL A 369 -0.20 20.34 19.74
N ALA A 370 0.79 20.97 19.11
CA ALA A 370 1.00 20.91 17.66
C ALA A 370 2.42 20.40 17.31
N ASP A 371 2.54 19.68 16.21
CA ASP A 371 3.83 19.35 15.61
C ASP A 371 4.45 20.59 14.95
N MET A 372 5.16 21.38 15.74
CA MET A 372 5.83 22.61 15.31
C MET A 372 7.23 22.72 15.95
N PRO A 373 8.11 23.62 15.46
CA PRO A 373 9.41 23.87 16.09
C PRO A 373 9.28 24.28 17.55
N GLN A 374 9.93 23.53 18.45
CA GLN A 374 10.02 23.86 19.87
C GLN A 374 11.39 23.46 20.42
N ASP A 375 11.86 24.19 21.42
CA ASP A 375 13.07 23.82 22.14
C ASP A 375 12.78 22.67 23.12
N PRO A 376 13.72 21.72 23.30
CA PRO A 376 13.51 20.64 24.25
C PRO A 376 13.44 21.14 25.70
N VAL A 377 12.44 20.67 26.44
CA VAL A 377 12.09 21.14 27.79
C VAL A 377 12.97 20.54 28.89
N TYR A 378 13.48 19.32 28.69
CA TYR A 378 14.28 18.62 29.69
C TYR A 378 15.25 17.61 29.08
N THR A 379 16.29 17.26 29.85
CA THR A 379 17.30 16.27 29.45
C THR A 379 17.21 15.03 30.33
N TYR A 380 16.98 13.87 29.72
CA TYR A 380 17.02 12.57 30.36
C TYR A 380 18.30 11.82 29.99
N THR A 381 18.93 11.22 30.99
CA THR A 381 20.26 10.63 30.96
C THR A 381 20.21 9.33 31.77
N ALA A 382 21.23 8.49 31.66
CA ALA A 382 21.32 7.29 32.51
C ALA A 382 21.36 7.60 34.03
N SER A 383 21.60 8.86 34.44
CA SER A 383 21.70 9.27 35.84
C SER A 383 20.37 9.70 36.49
N ASN A 384 19.35 9.99 35.68
CA ASN A 384 18.02 10.40 36.16
C ASN A 384 16.89 9.50 35.64
N VAL A 385 17.25 8.45 34.89
CA VAL A 385 16.39 7.33 34.56
C VAL A 385 16.65 6.19 35.54
N ILE A 386 15.57 5.57 36.03
CA ILE A 386 15.62 4.43 36.93
C ILE A 386 16.43 3.30 36.26
N ASP A 387 17.42 2.77 36.98
CA ASP A 387 18.40 1.78 36.50
C ASP A 387 19.19 2.21 35.25
N GLY A 388 19.14 3.48 34.85
CA GLY A 388 19.69 3.97 33.59
C GLY A 388 19.19 3.20 32.38
N ARG A 389 17.95 2.70 32.42
CA ARG A 389 17.40 1.78 31.42
C ARG A 389 16.45 2.48 30.45
N PHE A 390 16.91 2.60 29.22
CA PHE A 390 16.09 2.97 28.06
C PHE A 390 15.68 1.72 27.29
N THR A 391 14.41 1.66 26.88
CA THR A 391 13.90 0.62 25.99
C THR A 391 13.53 1.26 24.66
N TYR A 392 14.10 0.78 23.58
CA TYR A 392 13.83 1.31 22.24
C TYR A 392 13.03 0.33 21.41
N GLN A 393 12.13 0.86 20.58
CA GLN A 393 11.36 0.09 19.63
C GLN A 393 11.31 0.84 18.29
N SER A 394 11.72 0.18 17.21
CA SER A 394 11.60 0.75 15.87
C SER A 394 10.27 0.38 15.24
N SER A 395 9.72 1.28 14.43
CA SER A 395 8.49 0.99 13.70
C SER A 395 8.73 -0.01 12.56
N ALA A 396 7.70 -0.76 12.20
CA ALA A 396 7.79 -1.83 11.20
C ALA A 396 8.07 -1.27 9.80
N ARG A 397 8.78 -2.03 8.95
CA ARG A 397 9.09 -1.62 7.56
C ARG A 397 7.85 -1.24 6.75
N LYS A 398 6.70 -1.89 6.99
CA LYS A 398 5.40 -1.57 6.35
C LYS A 398 4.85 -0.18 6.66
N THR A 399 5.44 0.52 7.63
CA THR A 399 5.09 1.90 8.02
C THR A 399 6.04 2.93 7.41
N ARG A 400 6.92 2.53 6.47
CA ARG A 400 7.82 3.41 5.71
C ARG A 400 7.13 3.81 4.40
N PHE A 401 6.16 4.72 4.51
CA PHE A 401 5.39 5.16 3.35
C PHE A 401 6.27 5.90 2.34
N SER A 402 6.11 5.59 1.07
CA SER A 402 6.88 6.20 -0.03
C SER A 402 6.02 7.11 -0.90
N THR A 403 4.70 7.01 -0.78
CA THR A 403 3.74 7.86 -1.49
C THR A 403 2.59 8.22 -0.56
N ALA A 404 2.03 9.43 -0.67
CA ALA A 404 0.86 9.86 0.09
C ALA A 404 -0.24 10.35 -0.87
N LEU A 405 -1.47 9.90 -0.64
CA LEU A 405 -2.67 10.29 -1.37
C LEU A 405 -3.55 11.10 -0.40
N VAL A 406 -3.52 12.42 -0.56
CA VAL A 406 -4.17 13.36 0.38
C VAL A 406 -5.43 13.92 -0.24
N THR A 407 -6.58 13.53 0.28
CA THR A 407 -7.87 14.05 -0.19
C THR A 407 -8.15 15.43 0.41
N TYR A 408 -8.48 16.41 -0.44
CA TYR A 408 -8.86 17.78 -0.06
C TYR A 408 -10.08 18.25 -0.89
N ASN A 409 -10.74 19.33 -0.48
CA ASN A 409 -11.88 19.89 -1.22
C ASN A 409 -11.38 21.01 -2.15
N ASP A 410 -11.47 20.83 -3.47
CA ASP A 410 -10.90 21.76 -4.45
C ASP A 410 -11.86 22.91 -4.80
N PRO A 411 -11.58 24.17 -4.40
CA PRO A 411 -12.42 25.31 -4.73
C PRO A 411 -12.54 25.56 -6.24
N ALA A 412 -11.51 25.22 -7.03
CA ALA A 412 -11.53 25.37 -8.49
C ALA A 412 -12.52 24.40 -9.14
N ASN A 413 -12.75 23.25 -8.51
CA ASN A 413 -13.75 22.25 -8.92
C ASN A 413 -15.02 22.28 -8.05
N SER A 414 -15.47 23.48 -7.69
CA SER A 414 -16.69 23.70 -6.89
C SER A 414 -16.70 22.94 -5.56
N TYR A 415 -15.55 22.88 -4.88
CA TYR A 415 -15.34 22.22 -3.59
C TYR A 415 -15.58 20.70 -3.60
N LYS A 416 -15.57 20.06 -4.77
CA LYS A 416 -15.55 18.59 -4.87
C LYS A 416 -14.24 18.04 -4.33
N GLN A 417 -14.29 16.82 -3.80
CA GLN A 417 -13.10 16.12 -3.33
C GLN A 417 -12.14 15.84 -4.49
N ALA A 418 -10.88 16.18 -4.29
CA ALA A 418 -9.75 15.90 -5.18
C ALA A 418 -8.62 15.27 -4.35
N VAL A 419 -7.75 14.51 -5.02
CA VAL A 419 -6.62 13.83 -4.37
C VAL A 419 -5.32 14.48 -4.83
N GLU A 420 -4.52 14.95 -3.87
CA GLU A 420 -3.14 15.40 -4.09
C GLU A 420 -2.20 14.20 -3.90
N TYR A 421 -1.40 13.90 -4.92
CA TYR A 421 -0.41 12.83 -4.89
C TYR A 421 0.98 13.38 -4.57
N VAL A 422 1.58 12.87 -3.50
CA VAL A 422 2.93 13.24 -3.06
C VAL A 422 3.81 11.99 -3.08
N ALA A 423 5.01 12.09 -3.65
CA ALA A 423 5.93 10.97 -3.78
C ALA A 423 7.32 11.31 -3.24
N ASP A 424 7.92 10.37 -2.53
CA ASP A 424 9.34 10.38 -2.15
C ASP A 424 10.08 9.38 -3.04
N ASN A 425 10.82 9.89 -4.02
CA ASN A 425 11.50 9.06 -5.02
C ASN A 425 12.58 8.15 -4.40
N ASP A 426 13.26 8.62 -3.36
CA ASP A 426 14.31 7.85 -2.69
C ASP A 426 13.69 6.70 -1.88
N ALA A 427 12.57 6.98 -1.20
CA ALA A 427 11.78 5.95 -0.54
C ALA A 427 11.19 4.94 -1.54
N ILE A 428 10.71 5.38 -2.71
CA ILE A 428 10.20 4.49 -3.77
C ILE A 428 11.32 3.58 -4.29
N ALA A 429 12.51 4.14 -4.57
CA ALA A 429 13.66 3.36 -5.03
C ALA A 429 14.08 2.29 -4.01
N ARG A 430 13.97 2.59 -2.70
CA ARG A 430 14.39 1.70 -1.62
C ARG A 430 13.34 0.69 -1.16
N TYR A 431 12.07 1.10 -1.13
CA TYR A 431 10.97 0.34 -0.51
C TYR A 431 9.86 -0.07 -1.48
N GLY A 432 9.92 0.37 -2.74
CA GLY A 432 8.80 0.28 -3.67
C GLY A 432 7.69 1.27 -3.32
N VAL A 433 6.56 1.18 -4.03
CA VAL A 433 5.39 2.03 -3.76
C VAL A 433 4.64 1.51 -2.54
N GLN A 434 4.58 2.32 -1.49
CA GLN A 434 3.85 2.06 -0.24
C GLN A 434 2.99 3.29 0.07
N PRO A 435 1.70 3.28 -0.31
CA PRO A 435 0.82 4.42 -0.16
C PRO A 435 0.32 4.60 1.28
N ASP A 436 0.28 5.85 1.72
CA ASP A 436 -0.53 6.34 2.84
C ASP A 436 -1.70 7.14 2.27
N GLU A 437 -2.93 6.79 2.66
CA GLU A 437 -4.15 7.42 2.13
C GLU A 437 -4.94 8.03 3.29
N PHE A 438 -5.15 9.35 3.24
CA PHE A 438 -5.92 10.03 4.27
C PHE A 438 -6.61 11.30 3.76
N VAL A 439 -7.67 11.71 4.46
CA VAL A 439 -8.41 12.94 4.17
C VAL A 439 -7.86 14.08 5.01
N ALA A 440 -7.46 15.18 4.36
CA ALA A 440 -7.08 16.41 5.05
C ALA A 440 -8.34 17.18 5.46
N PHE A 441 -8.77 17.01 6.71
CA PHE A 441 -9.96 17.65 7.27
C PHE A 441 -9.93 19.17 7.04
N GLY A 442 -11.04 19.73 6.55
CA GLY A 442 -11.19 21.18 6.31
C GLY A 442 -10.20 21.80 5.32
N CYS A 443 -9.42 21.00 4.59
CA CYS A 443 -8.40 21.49 3.67
C CYS A 443 -9.00 21.88 2.32
N THR A 444 -8.79 23.14 1.93
CA THR A 444 -9.25 23.68 0.64
C THR A 444 -8.10 24.21 -0.24
N SER A 445 -6.85 24.09 0.23
CA SER A 445 -5.66 24.41 -0.55
C SER A 445 -4.94 23.13 -0.97
N GLN A 446 -4.59 23.05 -2.26
CA GLN A 446 -3.72 22.01 -2.79
C GLN A 446 -2.32 22.07 -2.15
N GLY A 447 -1.77 23.27 -1.92
CA GLY A 447 -0.45 23.46 -1.31
C GLY A 447 -0.42 22.95 0.14
N GLN A 448 -1.47 23.22 0.91
CA GLN A 448 -1.64 22.65 2.25
C GLN A 448 -1.77 21.12 2.23
N ALA A 449 -2.53 20.55 1.29
CA ALA A 449 -2.65 19.10 1.11
C ALA A 449 -1.29 18.46 0.76
N HIS A 450 -0.52 19.09 -0.11
CA HIS A 450 0.83 18.67 -0.47
C HIS A 450 1.78 18.66 0.74
N ARG A 451 1.79 19.75 1.53
CA ARG A 451 2.57 19.82 2.78
C ARG A 451 2.15 18.76 3.79
N ARG A 452 0.86 18.41 3.88
CA ARG A 452 0.38 17.31 4.73
C ARG A 452 0.90 15.95 4.25
N GLY A 453 0.95 15.71 2.94
CA GLY A 453 1.56 14.51 2.36
C GLY A 453 3.06 14.44 2.65
N LEU A 454 3.80 15.53 2.42
CA LEU A 454 5.23 15.62 2.76
C LEU A 454 5.49 15.39 4.25
N TRP A 455 4.64 15.94 5.12
CA TRP A 455 4.73 15.72 6.57
C TRP A 455 4.57 14.24 6.94
N ALA A 456 3.58 13.55 6.36
CA ALA A 456 3.35 12.13 6.61
C ALA A 456 4.54 11.27 6.15
N LEU A 457 5.03 11.51 4.92
CA LEU A 457 6.18 10.80 4.36
C LEU A 457 7.45 11.06 5.19
N THR A 458 7.81 12.33 5.40
CA THR A 458 9.02 12.72 6.14
C THR A 458 9.02 12.15 7.56
N THR A 459 7.89 12.26 8.27
CA THR A 459 7.76 11.70 9.62
C THR A 459 7.94 10.19 9.60
N SER A 460 7.30 9.48 8.65
CA SER A 460 7.41 8.02 8.55
C SER A 460 8.83 7.52 8.22
N GLN A 461 9.63 8.32 7.51
CA GLN A 461 10.98 7.97 7.07
C GLN A 461 12.06 8.29 8.12
N TYR A 462 11.91 9.39 8.88
CA TYR A 462 12.98 9.90 9.75
C TYR A 462 12.67 9.84 11.25
N GLU A 463 11.41 9.69 11.66
CA GLU A 463 10.99 9.59 13.07
C GLU A 463 10.60 8.14 13.40
N THR A 464 11.56 7.22 13.27
CA THR A 464 11.29 5.78 13.18
C THR A 464 11.29 5.02 14.50
N ASP A 465 11.90 5.61 15.53
CA ASP A 465 12.15 4.95 16.79
C ASP A 465 11.34 5.57 17.92
N SER A 466 10.78 4.74 18.79
CA SER A 466 10.27 5.14 20.09
C SER A 466 11.24 4.76 21.20
N VAL A 467 11.18 5.50 22.29
CA VAL A 467 11.90 5.23 23.53
C VAL A 467 10.91 5.23 24.70
N THR A 468 11.03 4.24 25.57
CA THR A 468 10.30 4.13 26.82
C THR A 468 11.28 3.96 27.97
N PHE A 469 11.10 4.76 29.02
CA PHE A 469 11.94 4.74 30.21
C PHE A 469 11.16 5.21 31.44
N ALA A 470 11.65 4.88 32.63
CA ALA A 470 11.02 5.26 33.90
C ALA A 470 11.89 6.24 34.70
N VAL A 471 11.25 7.20 35.34
CA VAL A 471 11.88 8.26 36.14
C VAL A 471 11.16 8.45 37.47
N GLY A 472 11.81 9.09 38.44
CA GLY A 472 11.17 9.54 39.68
C GLY A 472 10.39 10.84 39.47
N LEU A 473 10.39 11.74 40.47
CA LEU A 473 9.67 13.03 40.43
C LEU A 473 9.99 13.92 39.22
N GLU A 474 11.15 13.71 38.58
CA GLU A 474 11.53 14.40 37.33
C GLU A 474 10.59 14.09 36.14
N GLY A 475 9.69 13.10 36.26
CA GLY A 475 8.61 12.87 35.30
C GLY A 475 7.60 14.01 35.21
N LEU A 476 7.44 14.79 36.27
CA LEU A 476 6.55 15.97 36.29
C LEU A 476 7.08 17.15 35.46
N ARG A 477 8.33 17.09 34.99
CA ARG A 477 8.93 18.11 34.10
C ARG A 477 8.55 17.92 32.63
N ALA A 478 7.82 16.87 32.32
CA ALA A 478 7.50 16.43 30.97
C ALA A 478 5.98 16.31 30.79
N ALA A 479 5.48 16.76 29.64
CA ALA A 479 4.09 16.63 29.22
C ALA A 479 4.01 16.04 27.80
N PRO A 480 2.93 15.31 27.46
CA PRO A 480 2.68 14.89 26.08
C PRO A 480 2.80 16.06 25.09
N GLY A 481 3.37 15.80 23.92
CA GLY A 481 3.63 16.81 22.88
C GLY A 481 4.95 17.59 23.02
N GLN A 482 5.52 17.69 24.23
CA GLN A 482 6.80 18.38 24.44
C GLN A 482 7.98 17.59 23.87
N ILE A 483 9.06 18.30 23.55
CA ILE A 483 10.32 17.70 23.07
C ILE A 483 11.28 17.54 24.25
N ILE A 484 11.97 16.41 24.33
CA ILE A 484 12.99 16.11 25.33
C ILE A 484 14.31 15.71 24.66
N ARG A 485 15.42 15.93 25.35
CA ARG A 485 16.74 15.40 24.99
C ARG A 485 16.96 14.09 25.72
N VAL A 486 17.47 13.08 25.03
CA VAL A 486 17.85 11.79 25.61
C VAL A 486 19.33 11.54 25.32
N GLN A 487 20.10 11.33 26.38
CA GLN A 487 21.49 10.87 26.31
C GLN A 487 21.57 9.47 26.93
N ASP A 488 21.49 8.44 26.10
CA ASP A 488 21.77 7.07 26.52
C ASP A 488 23.20 6.70 26.12
N PRO A 489 24.13 6.52 27.09
CA PRO A 489 25.50 6.14 26.78
C PRO A 489 25.62 4.78 26.07
N LYS A 490 24.67 3.86 26.24
CA LYS A 490 24.68 2.55 25.56
C LYS A 490 24.39 2.69 24.07
N ARG A 491 23.61 3.70 23.68
CA ARG A 491 23.24 3.97 22.29
C ARG A 491 24.20 4.96 21.62
N ALA A 492 24.63 5.98 22.36
CA ALA A 492 25.61 6.96 21.90
C ALA A 492 27.02 6.36 21.71
N GLY A 493 27.32 5.25 22.39
CA GLY A 493 28.67 4.66 22.42
C GLY A 493 29.63 5.37 23.36
N MET A 494 29.21 6.50 23.95
CA MET A 494 29.99 7.31 24.89
C MET A 494 29.11 7.98 25.95
N ARG A 495 29.72 8.32 27.09
CA ARG A 495 29.07 9.06 28.17
C ARG A 495 29.35 10.56 28.04
N GLN A 496 28.32 11.33 27.70
CA GLN A 496 28.37 12.79 27.61
C GLN A 496 27.31 13.48 28.48
N ALA A 497 26.77 12.79 29.49
CA ALA A 497 25.79 13.37 30.40
C ALA A 497 25.82 12.72 31.79
N GLY A 498 25.22 13.40 32.77
CA GLY A 498 25.18 12.94 34.16
C GLY A 498 24.60 13.98 35.11
N ARG A 499 25.05 13.94 36.37
CA ARG A 499 24.71 14.96 37.39
C ARG A 499 25.93 15.78 37.82
N LEU A 500 25.69 17.00 38.26
CA LEU A 500 26.75 17.84 38.83
C LEU A 500 27.09 17.40 40.26
N SER A 501 28.38 17.43 40.59
CA SER A 501 28.87 17.26 41.96
C SER A 501 29.03 18.59 42.68
N ASP A 502 29.46 19.63 41.96
CA ASP A 502 29.60 21.00 42.44
C ASP A 502 29.51 21.96 41.25
N ALA A 503 29.17 23.23 41.50
CA ALA A 503 29.03 24.22 40.43
C ALA A 503 29.14 25.67 40.90
N THR A 504 29.68 26.50 40.01
CA THR A 504 29.62 27.96 40.04
C THR A 504 28.98 28.45 38.73
N ALA A 505 28.69 29.75 38.60
CA ALA A 505 28.14 30.29 37.36
C ALA A 505 29.09 30.15 36.15
N ALA A 506 30.41 30.04 36.34
CA ALA A 506 31.39 29.99 35.25
C ALA A 506 32.08 28.62 35.08
N SER A 507 31.92 27.71 36.04
CA SER A 507 32.60 26.42 36.05
C SER A 507 31.77 25.39 36.81
N VAL A 508 31.66 24.18 36.27
CA VAL A 508 30.91 23.08 36.87
C VAL A 508 31.78 21.84 37.01
N THR A 509 31.60 21.10 38.10
CA THR A 509 32.31 19.84 38.37
C THR A 509 31.34 18.69 38.18
N VAL A 510 31.51 17.92 37.12
CA VAL A 510 30.65 16.78 36.81
C VAL A 510 30.90 15.59 37.75
N ASP A 511 29.92 14.71 37.89
CA ASP A 511 29.94 13.48 38.71
C ASP A 511 31.05 12.48 38.36
N ARG A 512 31.42 12.39 37.09
CA ARG A 512 32.53 11.55 36.61
C ARG A 512 33.15 12.19 35.38
N GLU A 513 34.46 11.99 35.23
CA GLU A 513 35.23 12.52 34.10
C GLU A 513 34.54 12.13 32.77
N PRO A 514 34.19 13.12 31.93
CA PRO A 514 33.54 12.85 30.66
C PRO A 514 34.56 12.25 29.68
N GLY A 515 34.13 11.30 28.83
CA GLY A 515 35.05 10.51 28.01
C GLY A 515 35.88 11.36 27.02
N GLN A 516 35.21 11.96 26.04
CA GLN A 516 35.80 12.91 25.09
C GLN A 516 34.89 14.15 25.04
N VAL A 517 35.19 15.12 25.90
CA VAL A 517 34.62 16.47 25.87
C VAL A 517 35.76 17.43 25.62
N ALA A 518 35.60 18.30 24.63
CA ALA A 518 36.62 19.21 24.15
C ALA A 518 36.20 20.68 24.35
N VAL A 519 37.21 21.56 24.30
CA VAL A 519 36.96 23.00 24.21
C VAL A 519 36.28 23.30 22.88
N GLY A 520 35.20 24.08 22.93
CA GLY A 520 34.32 24.36 21.78
C GLY A 520 33.02 23.57 21.77
N ASP A 521 32.92 22.48 22.53
CA ASP A 521 31.67 21.73 22.70
C ASP A 521 30.62 22.53 23.47
N THR A 522 29.34 22.17 23.33
CA THR A 522 28.23 22.86 23.98
C THR A 522 27.71 22.08 25.18
N LEU A 523 27.74 22.70 26.36
CA LEU A 523 27.27 22.17 27.63
C LEU A 523 25.86 22.71 27.94
N THR A 524 24.90 21.81 28.17
CA THR A 524 23.55 22.15 28.59
C THR A 524 23.34 21.73 30.05
N ILE A 525 22.82 22.63 30.88
CA ILE A 525 22.56 22.40 32.31
C ILE A 525 21.19 22.93 32.70
N HIS A 526 20.51 22.20 33.59
CA HIS A 526 19.27 22.63 34.23
C HIS A 526 19.56 23.50 35.47
N LEU A 527 19.09 24.75 35.42
CA LEU A 527 19.22 25.74 36.50
C LEU A 527 18.17 25.53 37.61
N PRO A 528 18.34 26.17 38.78
CA PRO A 528 17.44 26.00 39.92
C PRO A 528 15.98 26.42 39.65
N ASP A 529 15.77 27.34 38.71
CA ASP A 529 14.44 27.78 38.25
C ASP A 529 13.78 26.77 37.28
N GLY A 530 14.48 25.70 36.92
CA GLY A 530 14.02 24.67 36.00
C GLY A 530 14.26 24.98 34.52
N THR A 531 14.92 26.09 34.20
CA THR A 531 15.30 26.43 32.82
C THR A 531 16.57 25.67 32.41
N ALA A 532 16.66 25.30 31.14
CA ALA A 532 17.86 24.70 30.55
C ALA A 532 18.69 25.80 29.87
N GLU A 533 19.95 25.97 30.28
CA GLU A 533 20.88 26.87 29.62
C GLU A 533 22.00 26.10 28.92
N THR A 534 22.26 26.46 27.67
CA THR A 534 23.37 25.95 26.87
C THR A 534 24.50 26.98 26.77
N ARG A 535 25.74 26.56 26.99
CA ARG A 535 26.96 27.40 26.93
C ARG A 535 28.10 26.66 26.25
N THR A 536 29.00 27.39 25.60
CA THR A 536 30.21 26.82 25.00
C THR A 536 31.27 26.58 26.06
N ILE A 537 31.89 25.40 26.05
CA ILE A 537 33.00 25.00 26.92
C ILE A 537 34.27 25.71 26.47
N ASN A 538 34.96 26.40 27.39
CA ASN A 538 36.23 27.07 27.11
C ASN A 538 37.44 26.40 27.79
N THR A 539 37.21 25.63 28.85
CA THR A 539 38.26 24.91 29.58
C THR A 539 37.77 23.53 30.03
N VAL A 540 38.62 22.52 29.91
CA VAL A 540 38.37 21.15 30.39
C VAL A 540 39.53 20.76 31.29
N ASN A 541 39.26 20.44 32.55
CA ASN A 541 40.27 19.97 33.51
C ASN A 541 39.72 18.79 34.32
N GLY A 542 39.93 17.58 33.79
CA GLY A 542 39.38 16.34 34.31
C GLY A 542 37.84 16.42 34.43
N ARG A 543 37.34 16.45 35.67
CA ARG A 543 35.91 16.56 35.98
C ARG A 543 35.36 18.00 35.93
N THR A 544 36.21 19.00 35.76
CA THR A 544 35.79 20.40 35.82
C THR A 544 35.68 20.97 34.42
N LEU A 545 34.50 21.49 34.08
CA LEU A 545 34.20 22.11 32.80
C LEU A 545 33.93 23.60 33.03
N GLY A 546 34.74 24.45 32.40
CA GLY A 546 34.53 25.90 32.39
C GLY A 546 33.77 26.33 31.14
N VAL A 547 32.93 27.36 31.29
CA VAL A 547 32.12 27.93 30.19
C VAL A 547 32.60 29.34 29.84
N GLY A 548 32.48 29.69 28.55
CA GLY A 548 32.88 31.01 28.04
C GLY A 548 32.01 32.15 28.59
N GLN A 549 30.69 31.97 28.55
CA GLN A 549 29.72 32.88 29.15
C GLN A 549 29.15 32.24 30.42
N PRO A 550 29.20 32.91 31.59
CA PRO A 550 28.58 32.40 32.80
C PRO A 550 27.08 32.11 32.63
N PHE A 551 26.58 31.12 33.36
CA PHE A 551 25.15 30.86 33.52
C PHE A 551 24.47 32.04 34.25
N THR A 552 23.18 32.27 33.97
CA THR A 552 22.42 33.37 34.61
C THR A 552 22.28 33.20 36.12
N ALA A 553 22.25 31.95 36.60
CA ALA A 553 22.35 31.58 38.00
C ALA A 553 23.38 30.44 38.16
N ALA A 554 23.99 30.33 39.35
CA ALA A 554 24.86 29.18 39.65
C ALA A 554 24.01 27.88 39.66
N PRO A 555 24.38 26.87 38.85
CA PRO A 555 23.73 25.57 38.93
C PRO A 555 23.86 24.96 40.32
N VAL A 556 22.91 24.10 40.70
CA VAL A 556 22.98 23.39 41.99
C VAL A 556 23.63 22.01 41.82
N PRO A 557 24.31 21.49 42.86
CA PRO A 557 24.68 20.07 42.89
C PRO A 557 23.46 19.19 42.58
N GLN A 558 23.70 18.07 41.89
CA GLN A 558 22.67 17.16 41.35
C GLN A 558 21.88 17.66 40.12
N SER A 559 22.08 18.90 39.66
CA SER A 559 21.57 19.34 38.35
C SER A 559 22.03 18.41 37.24
N VAL A 560 21.13 18.13 36.30
CA VAL A 560 21.43 17.31 35.12
C VAL A 560 22.25 18.13 34.13
N TRP A 561 23.30 17.52 33.59
CA TRP A 561 24.13 18.10 32.54
C TRP A 561 24.22 17.16 31.35
N SER A 562 24.38 17.72 30.15
CA SER A 562 24.71 17.00 28.92
C SER A 562 25.61 17.85 28.03
N VAL A 563 26.52 17.23 27.30
CA VAL A 563 27.39 17.87 26.31
C VAL A 563 27.01 17.39 24.91
N GLU A 564 27.10 18.30 23.94
CA GLU A 564 26.98 18.03 22.52
C GLU A 564 28.23 18.53 21.81
N SER A 565 28.65 17.79 20.79
CA SER A 565 29.84 18.05 19.97
C SER A 565 29.46 17.94 18.48
N ALA A 566 30.39 18.30 17.59
CA ALA A 566 30.15 18.15 16.15
C ALA A 566 29.99 16.68 15.71
N GLU A 567 30.57 15.73 16.45
CA GLU A 567 30.57 14.30 16.12
C GLU A 567 29.56 13.48 16.94
N LEU A 568 28.96 14.07 17.97
CA LEU A 568 27.99 13.41 18.83
C LEU A 568 27.01 14.43 19.42
N VAL A 569 25.75 14.32 19.04
CA VAL A 569 24.62 15.17 19.46
C VAL A 569 23.59 14.32 20.20
N ASN A 570 22.89 14.90 21.18
CA ASN A 570 21.85 14.16 21.89
C ASN A 570 20.65 13.90 20.98
N GLN A 571 20.00 12.75 21.19
CA GLN A 571 18.77 12.45 20.47
C GLN A 571 17.62 13.27 21.03
N THR A 572 16.80 13.83 20.15
CA THR A 572 15.54 14.48 20.53
C THR A 572 14.37 13.54 20.33
N PHE A 573 13.44 13.55 21.29
CA PHE A 573 12.20 12.77 21.22
C PHE A 573 11.00 13.65 21.59
N ARG A 574 9.87 13.47 20.92
CA ARG A 574 8.59 14.04 21.31
C ARG A 574 7.84 13.06 22.20
N ILE A 575 7.36 13.55 23.34
CA ILE A 575 6.61 12.74 24.30
C ILE A 575 5.23 12.39 23.74
N LEU A 576 4.90 11.10 23.76
CA LEU A 576 3.58 10.58 23.42
C LEU A 576 2.71 10.44 24.67
N SER A 577 3.29 9.94 25.77
CA SER A 577 2.58 9.75 27.03
C SER A 577 3.51 9.84 28.23
N VAL A 578 2.92 10.24 29.36
CA VAL A 578 3.51 10.18 30.70
C VAL A 578 2.49 9.51 31.60
N SER A 579 2.84 8.39 32.21
CA SER A 579 1.96 7.62 33.10
C SER A 579 2.58 7.47 34.48
N GLU A 580 1.78 7.71 35.53
CA GLU A 580 2.17 7.45 36.91
C GLU A 580 1.93 5.97 37.26
N ASP A 581 2.97 5.27 37.72
CA ASP A 581 2.87 3.88 38.18
C ASP A 581 2.50 3.86 39.68
N SER A 582 1.20 3.90 39.98
CA SER A 582 0.68 4.00 41.36
C SER A 582 0.73 2.69 42.15
N GLY A 583 1.34 1.63 41.62
CA GLY A 583 1.17 0.26 42.11
C GLY A 583 1.97 -0.15 43.36
N GLN A 584 2.98 0.62 43.80
CA GLN A 584 3.94 0.14 44.81
C GLN A 584 4.37 1.15 45.89
N GLY A 585 3.70 2.29 46.04
CA GLY A 585 4.09 3.30 47.05
C GLY A 585 5.40 4.03 46.73
N GLU A 586 5.97 3.83 45.54
CA GLU A 586 7.10 4.59 45.01
C GLU A 586 6.58 5.58 43.95
N ILE A 587 7.09 6.83 43.98
CA ILE A 587 6.78 7.84 42.98
C ILE A 587 7.57 7.50 41.71
N ARG A 588 6.89 6.91 40.72
CA ARG A 588 7.47 6.50 39.44
C ARG A 588 6.60 6.97 38.28
N PHE A 589 7.24 7.57 37.28
CA PHE A 589 6.61 7.98 36.03
C PHE A 589 7.26 7.23 34.87
N THR A 590 6.45 6.64 34.02
CA THR A 590 6.88 6.00 32.77
C THR A 590 6.62 6.97 31.62
N ILE A 591 7.67 7.32 30.89
CA ILE A 591 7.63 8.23 29.73
C ILE A 591 7.81 7.39 28.47
N THR A 592 6.89 7.57 27.51
CA THR A 592 7.03 7.03 26.15
C THR A 592 7.09 8.18 25.17
N ALA A 593 8.09 8.16 24.29
CA ALA A 593 8.36 9.23 23.34
C ALA A 593 8.78 8.67 21.98
N VAL A 594 8.52 9.41 20.90
CA VAL A 594 8.93 9.09 19.53
C VAL A 594 10.05 10.01 19.08
N GLN A 595 10.97 9.51 18.27
CA GLN A 595 12.09 10.27 17.74
C GLN A 595 11.60 11.56 17.07
N HIS A 596 12.33 12.64 17.25
CA HIS A 596 12.00 13.94 16.70
C HIS A 596 13.15 14.49 15.85
N ASN A 597 12.85 15.00 14.66
CA ASN A 597 13.82 15.72 13.83
C ASN A 597 13.29 17.11 13.44
N ALA A 598 13.90 18.16 14.01
CA ALA A 598 13.48 19.54 13.77
C ALA A 598 13.70 20.02 12.32
N SER A 599 14.63 19.42 11.56
CA SER A 599 14.87 19.82 10.17
C SER A 599 13.69 19.51 9.23
N LYS A 600 12.74 18.66 9.66
CA LYS A 600 11.55 18.32 8.87
C LYS A 600 10.68 19.53 8.54
N PHE A 601 10.57 20.51 9.44
CA PHE A 601 9.69 21.67 9.21
C PHE A 601 10.16 22.52 8.03
N ALA A 602 11.47 22.82 7.95
CA ALA A 602 12.05 23.56 6.83
C ALA A 602 12.04 22.73 5.52
N HIS A 603 12.16 21.41 5.62
CA HIS A 603 12.00 20.50 4.49
C HIS A 603 10.59 20.55 3.91
N ILE A 604 9.55 20.48 4.75
CA ILE A 604 8.15 20.50 4.33
C ILE A 604 7.77 21.87 3.74
N ASP A 605 8.21 22.97 4.34
CA ASP A 605 7.83 24.32 3.91
C ASP A 605 8.58 24.78 2.65
N ASN A 606 9.89 24.47 2.56
CA ASN A 606 10.80 25.09 1.59
C ASN A 606 11.66 24.09 0.80
N GLY A 607 11.48 22.78 0.99
CA GLY A 607 12.31 21.76 0.34
C GLY A 607 13.76 21.70 0.85
N ALA A 608 14.05 22.24 2.05
CA ALA A 608 15.38 22.17 2.65
C ALA A 608 15.82 20.71 2.87
N THR A 609 17.12 20.44 2.81
CA THR A 609 17.65 19.09 3.03
C THR A 609 17.50 18.66 4.49
N ILE A 610 16.96 17.45 4.72
CA ILE A 610 16.88 16.83 6.04
C ILE A 610 18.28 16.64 6.61
N GLN A 611 18.49 17.15 7.82
CA GLN A 611 19.73 16.97 8.56
C GLN A 611 19.60 15.76 9.47
N ILE A 612 20.51 14.79 9.34
CA ILE A 612 20.58 13.63 10.22
C ILE A 612 21.75 13.88 11.18
N PRO A 613 21.49 14.23 12.46
CA PRO A 613 22.55 14.49 13.42
C PRO A 613 23.34 13.21 13.74
N PRO A 614 24.66 13.31 14.01
CA PRO A 614 25.45 12.17 14.43
C PRO A 614 25.12 11.83 15.89
N ILE A 615 24.37 10.74 16.10
CA ILE A 615 23.84 10.36 17.43
C ILE A 615 24.59 9.20 18.09
N SER A 616 25.57 8.61 17.40
CA SER A 616 26.31 7.45 17.89
C SER A 616 27.73 7.44 17.33
N GLN A 617 28.69 7.16 18.19
CA GLN A 617 30.07 6.84 17.83
C GLN A 617 30.38 5.34 17.90
N LEU A 618 29.35 4.50 17.98
CA LEU A 618 29.53 3.07 17.77
C LEU A 618 30.15 2.85 16.37
N PRO A 619 31.17 2.00 16.22
CA PRO A 619 31.90 1.86 14.95
C PRO A 619 30.94 1.58 13.80
N THR A 620 30.77 2.57 12.92
CA THR A 620 29.84 2.52 11.79
C THR A 620 30.63 2.41 10.49
N GLY A 621 30.44 1.28 9.80
CA GLY A 621 30.47 1.22 8.34
C GLY A 621 31.79 1.01 7.60
N VAL A 622 32.99 1.26 8.15
CA VAL A 622 34.24 0.98 7.42
C VAL A 622 35.28 0.33 8.34
N GLN A 623 35.59 -0.93 8.10
CA GLN A 623 36.66 -1.64 8.79
C GLN A 623 38.00 -1.31 8.09
N LYS A 624 38.98 -0.82 8.85
CA LYS A 624 40.34 -0.61 8.31
C LYS A 624 40.99 -1.96 8.00
N PRO A 625 41.78 -2.07 6.91
CA PRO A 625 42.55 -3.28 6.62
C PRO A 625 43.58 -3.55 7.72
N ALA A 626 43.95 -4.83 7.89
CA ALA A 626 45.11 -5.20 8.69
C ALA A 626 46.40 -4.61 8.08
N THR A 627 47.42 -4.41 8.89
CA THR A 627 48.73 -3.93 8.43
C THR A 627 49.80 -4.98 8.65
N ASN A 628 50.93 -4.84 7.94
CA ASN A 628 52.13 -5.65 8.16
C ASN A 628 51.88 -7.18 8.06
N VAL A 629 51.13 -7.59 7.02
CA VAL A 629 50.92 -9.01 6.73
C VAL A 629 52.25 -9.63 6.30
N ARG A 630 52.71 -10.64 7.03
CA ARG A 630 54.00 -11.31 6.82
C ARG A 630 53.85 -12.81 6.85
N ILE A 631 54.74 -13.50 6.15
CA ILE A 631 54.79 -14.95 6.07
C ILE A 631 56.16 -15.41 6.57
N SER A 632 56.19 -16.48 7.36
CA SER A 632 57.43 -17.18 7.74
C SER A 632 57.25 -18.68 7.67
N GLY A 633 58.32 -19.41 7.32
CA GLY A 633 58.32 -20.87 7.28
C GLY A 633 59.15 -21.43 8.44
N HIS A 634 58.65 -22.47 9.08
CA HIS A 634 59.38 -23.23 10.09
C HIS A 634 59.03 -24.72 10.04
N VAL A 635 59.82 -25.55 10.72
CA VAL A 635 59.61 -27.01 10.75
C VAL A 635 59.19 -27.42 12.14
N VAL A 636 58.07 -28.14 12.24
CA VAL A 636 57.57 -28.71 13.50
C VAL A 636 57.68 -30.23 13.42
N VAL A 637 58.32 -30.85 14.42
CA VAL A 637 58.45 -32.31 14.50
C VAL A 637 57.40 -32.86 15.45
N GLU A 638 56.39 -33.55 14.91
CA GLU A 638 55.35 -34.24 15.69
C GLU A 638 55.48 -35.75 15.45
N GLN A 639 55.54 -36.54 16.53
CA GLN A 639 55.62 -38.00 16.49
C GLN A 639 56.76 -38.57 15.58
N GLY A 640 57.88 -37.85 15.48
CA GLY A 640 59.03 -38.27 14.68
C GLY A 640 58.95 -37.93 13.18
N ILE A 641 57.91 -37.21 12.74
CA ILE A 641 57.74 -36.73 11.36
C ILE A 641 57.97 -35.21 11.34
N ALA A 642 58.82 -34.73 10.42
CA ALA A 642 59.07 -33.31 10.21
C ALA A 642 58.01 -32.71 9.27
N ASN A 643 57.16 -31.84 9.80
CA ASN A 643 56.13 -31.12 9.04
C ASN A 643 56.58 -29.68 8.79
N ASN A 644 56.58 -29.25 7.52
CA ASN A 644 56.83 -27.85 7.17
C ASN A 644 55.56 -27.04 7.40
N VAL A 645 55.68 -25.95 8.16
CA VAL A 645 54.58 -25.06 8.56
C VAL A 645 54.87 -23.64 8.07
N MET A 646 53.89 -23.06 7.40
CA MET A 646 53.84 -21.63 7.07
C MET A 646 53.01 -20.91 8.12
N THR A 647 53.59 -19.92 8.78
CA THR A 647 52.88 -19.00 9.68
C THR A 647 52.61 -17.69 8.94
N ILE A 648 51.34 -17.28 8.91
CA ILE A 648 50.91 -15.97 8.41
C ILE A 648 50.59 -15.11 9.63
N GLU A 649 51.20 -13.93 9.74
CA GLU A 649 50.99 -13.00 10.85
C GLU A 649 50.67 -11.60 10.34
N TRP A 650 49.94 -10.81 11.14
CA TRP A 650 49.60 -9.42 10.84
C TRP A 650 49.45 -8.60 12.13
N ASP A 651 49.44 -7.28 12.00
CA ASP A 651 49.11 -6.39 13.12
C ASP A 651 47.58 -6.20 13.20
N ALA A 652 47.05 -6.12 14.42
CA ALA A 652 45.61 -6.00 14.64
C ALA A 652 45.04 -4.70 14.03
N ALA A 653 43.98 -4.83 13.24
CA ALA A 653 43.24 -3.68 12.72
C ALA A 653 42.34 -3.09 13.80
N GLU A 654 42.27 -1.76 13.87
CA GLU A 654 41.40 -1.04 14.80
C GLU A 654 39.94 -1.51 14.64
N SER A 655 39.28 -1.79 15.77
CA SER A 655 37.88 -2.25 15.85
C SER A 655 37.56 -3.61 15.20
N ALA A 656 38.57 -4.38 14.76
CA ALA A 656 38.35 -5.71 14.21
C ALA A 656 38.13 -6.76 15.32
N VAL A 657 37.15 -7.66 15.10
CA VAL A 657 36.82 -8.78 15.99
C VAL A 657 37.19 -10.15 15.38
N SER A 658 37.39 -10.23 14.07
CA SER A 658 37.85 -11.44 13.38
C SER A 658 38.55 -11.13 12.05
N TYR A 659 39.30 -12.10 11.53
CA TYR A 659 40.08 -12.01 10.30
C TYR A 659 39.85 -13.24 9.42
N LYS A 660 39.58 -13.03 8.13
CA LYS A 660 39.64 -14.08 7.10
C LYS A 660 41.04 -14.10 6.48
N VAL A 661 41.66 -15.27 6.42
CA VAL A 661 43.03 -15.47 5.90
C VAL A 661 43.01 -16.38 4.69
N GLU A 662 43.62 -15.93 3.60
CA GLU A 662 43.80 -16.65 2.34
C GLU A 662 45.27 -16.61 1.91
N TRP A 663 45.73 -17.61 1.16
CA TRP A 663 47.09 -17.66 0.61
C TRP A 663 47.12 -18.19 -0.82
N GLN A 664 48.19 -17.87 -1.54
CA GLN A 664 48.44 -18.26 -2.93
C GLN A 664 49.91 -18.66 -3.07
N LYS A 665 50.20 -19.75 -3.79
CA LYS A 665 51.55 -20.21 -4.12
C LYS A 665 51.82 -20.03 -5.62
N ASP A 666 52.98 -19.51 -6.01
CA ASP A 666 53.47 -19.39 -7.39
C ASP A 666 52.45 -18.84 -8.40
N ASN A 667 51.67 -17.81 -7.99
CA ASN A 667 50.58 -17.22 -8.76
C ASN A 667 49.41 -18.18 -9.10
N GLY A 668 49.22 -19.26 -8.33
CA GLY A 668 48.13 -20.24 -8.47
C GLY A 668 46.75 -19.73 -8.00
N GLN A 669 45.86 -20.62 -7.57
CA GLN A 669 44.56 -20.21 -7.02
C GLN A 669 44.68 -19.74 -5.57
N TRP A 670 43.78 -18.83 -5.14
CA TRP A 670 43.67 -18.42 -3.73
C TRP A 670 43.01 -19.52 -2.89
N ILE A 671 43.68 -19.96 -1.83
CA ILE A 671 43.23 -21.00 -0.90
C ILE A 671 42.89 -20.36 0.44
N GLN A 672 41.70 -20.62 0.97
CA GLN A 672 41.27 -20.12 2.28
C GLN A 672 41.87 -20.97 3.40
N ALA A 673 42.66 -20.37 4.27
CA ALA A 673 43.26 -21.06 5.42
C ALA A 673 42.34 -21.04 6.66
N GLY A 674 41.44 -20.07 6.79
CA GLY A 674 40.45 -20.04 7.87
C GLY A 674 39.91 -18.66 8.20
N THR A 675 39.08 -18.58 9.24
CA THR A 675 38.66 -17.33 9.89
C THR A 675 38.97 -17.41 11.37
N VAL A 676 39.79 -16.49 11.87
CA VAL A 676 40.33 -16.51 13.25
C VAL A 676 40.13 -15.18 13.95
N SER A 677 40.10 -15.19 15.28
CA SER A 677 40.09 -13.97 16.12
C SER A 677 41.49 -13.58 16.60
N THR A 678 42.51 -14.38 16.29
CA THR A 678 43.93 -14.12 16.56
C THR A 678 44.55 -13.26 15.45
N THR A 679 45.80 -12.86 15.63
CA THR A 679 46.61 -12.12 14.65
C THR A 679 47.66 -12.97 13.94
N SER A 680 47.55 -14.29 14.08
CA SER A 680 48.36 -15.26 13.35
C SER A 680 47.55 -16.52 13.00
N LEU A 681 47.99 -17.23 11.96
CA LEU A 681 47.44 -18.51 11.54
C LEU A 681 48.55 -19.40 10.94
N ASP A 682 48.60 -20.66 11.37
CA ASP A 682 49.52 -21.67 10.86
C ASP A 682 48.88 -22.57 9.79
N VAL A 683 49.63 -22.83 8.72
CA VAL A 683 49.28 -23.71 7.60
C VAL A 683 50.33 -24.82 7.52
N VAL A 684 49.95 -26.04 7.87
CA VAL A 684 50.84 -27.21 7.92
C VAL A 684 50.86 -27.96 6.58
N GLY A 685 52.00 -28.56 6.22
CA GLY A 685 52.11 -29.43 5.05
C GLY A 685 52.41 -28.70 3.74
N ILE A 686 53.17 -27.61 3.82
CA ILE A 686 53.49 -26.76 2.66
C ILE A 686 54.67 -27.28 1.81
N TYR A 687 54.63 -26.99 0.51
CA TYR A 687 55.64 -27.33 -0.48
C TYR A 687 56.60 -26.16 -0.74
N THR A 688 57.78 -26.44 -1.32
CA THR A 688 58.69 -25.36 -1.70
C THR A 688 58.06 -24.46 -2.78
N GLY A 689 58.06 -23.15 -2.58
CA GLY A 689 57.59 -22.15 -3.55
C GLY A 689 57.45 -20.74 -2.98
N THR A 690 56.99 -19.79 -3.80
CA THR A 690 56.76 -18.39 -3.43
C THR A 690 55.31 -18.20 -2.99
N TYR A 691 55.09 -17.71 -1.76
CA TYR A 691 53.78 -17.55 -1.15
C TYR A 691 53.38 -16.07 -0.99
N ILE A 692 52.11 -15.76 -1.22
CA ILE A 692 51.47 -14.48 -0.90
C ILE A 692 50.24 -14.75 -0.02
N ALA A 693 50.07 -13.98 1.05
CA ALA A 693 48.93 -14.06 1.95
C ALA A 693 48.05 -12.82 1.83
N ARG A 694 46.75 -13.02 2.02
CA ARG A 694 45.71 -11.99 2.01
C ARG A 694 44.90 -12.06 3.30
N VAL A 695 44.78 -10.94 4.01
CA VAL A 695 44.03 -10.84 5.28
C VAL A 695 42.95 -9.78 5.18
N THR A 696 41.71 -10.15 5.49
CA THR A 696 40.55 -9.26 5.54
C THR A 696 40.01 -9.18 6.97
N ALA A 697 39.92 -7.99 7.55
CA ALA A 697 39.42 -7.75 8.89
C ALA A 697 37.90 -7.54 8.90
N PHE A 698 37.22 -7.92 9.99
CA PHE A 698 35.79 -7.73 10.19
C PHE A 698 35.51 -7.04 11.52
N ASN A 699 34.66 -6.01 11.53
CA ASN A 699 34.20 -5.37 12.77
C ASN A 699 33.07 -6.18 13.45
N SER A 700 32.62 -5.74 14.62
CA SER A 700 31.49 -6.33 15.35
C SER A 700 30.17 -6.35 14.56
N GLY A 701 30.01 -5.46 13.57
CA GLY A 701 28.91 -5.44 12.61
C GLY A 701 29.11 -6.33 11.37
N ARG A 702 30.17 -7.16 11.34
CA ARG A 702 30.56 -8.04 10.21
C ARG A 702 30.85 -7.31 8.90
N THR A 703 31.17 -6.02 8.94
CA THR A 703 31.61 -5.27 7.76
C THR A 703 33.07 -5.62 7.45
N PRO A 704 33.41 -6.08 6.23
CA PRO A 704 34.78 -6.39 5.85
C PRO A 704 35.59 -5.14 5.53
N SER A 705 36.92 -5.20 5.75
CA SER A 705 37.87 -4.23 5.21
C SER A 705 38.21 -4.50 3.74
N LEU A 706 38.99 -3.60 3.13
CA LEU A 706 39.85 -3.99 2.00
C LEU A 706 40.83 -5.08 2.46
N ALA A 707 41.25 -5.94 1.54
CA ALA A 707 42.17 -7.02 1.87
C ALA A 707 43.62 -6.49 1.87
N ALA A 708 44.37 -6.81 2.93
CA ALA A 708 45.80 -6.52 3.03
C ALA A 708 46.62 -7.69 2.49
N LEU A 709 47.62 -7.41 1.67
CA LEU A 709 48.49 -8.42 1.07
C LEU A 709 49.85 -8.44 1.76
N SER A 710 50.45 -9.63 1.88
CA SER A 710 51.85 -9.77 2.24
C SER A 710 52.77 -9.48 1.05
N VAL A 711 54.06 -9.30 1.34
CA VAL A 711 55.09 -9.46 0.30
C VAL A 711 55.20 -10.94 -0.12
N ALA A 712 55.57 -11.16 -1.37
CA ALA A 712 55.87 -12.50 -1.88
C ALA A 712 57.08 -13.07 -1.13
N THR A 713 56.92 -14.24 -0.53
CA THR A 713 57.91 -14.85 0.36
C THR A 713 58.20 -16.28 -0.06
N ASP A 714 59.47 -16.60 -0.33
CA ASP A 714 59.88 -17.96 -0.65
C ASP A 714 59.94 -18.81 0.62
N ILE A 715 59.23 -19.93 0.61
CA ILE A 715 59.24 -20.89 1.70
C ILE A 715 59.79 -22.22 1.21
N VAL A 716 60.73 -22.80 1.95
CA VAL A 716 61.28 -24.14 1.70
C VAL A 716 60.37 -25.16 2.39
N GLY A 717 59.73 -26.02 1.59
CA GLY A 717 58.79 -27.04 2.02
C GLY A 717 59.13 -28.42 1.45
N LYS A 718 58.15 -29.33 1.38
CA LYS A 718 58.33 -30.66 0.74
C LYS A 718 58.70 -30.50 -0.76
N THR A 719 59.50 -31.43 -1.30
CA THR A 719 59.96 -31.42 -2.71
C THR A 719 59.68 -32.79 -3.37
N GLY A 720 59.00 -32.79 -4.52
CA GLY A 720 58.67 -34.00 -5.32
C GLY A 720 57.20 -34.04 -5.78
N GLU A 721 56.90 -34.77 -6.85
CA GLU A 721 55.52 -35.06 -7.29
C GLU A 721 54.85 -36.08 -6.35
N PRO A 722 53.51 -36.06 -6.19
CA PRO A 722 52.80 -37.09 -5.43
C PRO A 722 53.07 -38.49 -5.99
N PRO A 723 53.15 -39.52 -5.14
CA PRO A 723 53.38 -40.89 -5.60
C PRO A 723 52.20 -41.39 -6.45
N ARG A 724 52.43 -42.42 -7.27
CA ARG A 724 51.37 -43.06 -8.08
C ARG A 724 50.56 -44.05 -7.22
N LEU A 725 49.35 -44.44 -7.66
CA LEU A 725 48.62 -45.53 -7.01
C LEU A 725 49.44 -46.83 -7.00
N THR A 726 49.23 -47.68 -6.00
CA THR A 726 49.89 -49.01 -5.93
C THR A 726 49.16 -50.04 -6.78
N THR A 727 47.82 -50.00 -6.78
CA THR A 727 46.98 -50.90 -7.57
C THR A 727 45.76 -50.17 -8.09
N LEU A 728 45.20 -50.69 -9.19
CA LEU A 728 43.87 -50.37 -9.72
C LEU A 728 43.31 -51.67 -10.30
N THR A 729 42.15 -52.11 -9.83
CA THR A 729 41.52 -53.38 -10.21
C THR A 729 40.04 -53.19 -10.45
N THR A 730 39.47 -53.98 -11.35
CA THR A 730 38.05 -53.92 -11.71
C THR A 730 37.32 -55.22 -11.35
N LYS A 731 36.05 -55.10 -10.96
CA LYS A 731 35.15 -56.20 -10.63
C LYS A 731 33.89 -56.13 -11.50
N THR A 732 33.53 -57.23 -12.13
CA THR A 732 32.31 -57.33 -12.94
C THR A 732 31.05 -57.30 -12.07
N LEU A 733 30.09 -56.42 -12.38
CA LEU A 733 28.77 -56.34 -11.77
C LEU A 733 27.67 -56.46 -12.84
N ILE A 734 26.44 -56.78 -12.44
CA ILE A 734 25.29 -56.77 -13.37
C ILE A 734 25.02 -55.33 -13.79
N PHE A 735 25.07 -55.07 -15.10
CA PHE A 735 24.96 -53.71 -15.67
C PHE A 735 25.92 -52.67 -15.05
N GLY A 736 27.10 -53.11 -14.57
CA GLY A 736 28.08 -52.21 -13.97
C GLY A 736 29.48 -52.80 -13.79
N ILE A 737 30.42 -51.96 -13.35
CA ILE A 737 31.83 -52.28 -13.08
C ILE A 737 32.22 -51.66 -11.74
N GLY A 738 32.68 -52.47 -10.79
CA GLY A 738 33.36 -52.00 -9.58
C GLY A 738 34.83 -51.70 -9.86
N ILE A 739 35.39 -50.66 -9.24
CA ILE A 739 36.75 -50.19 -9.44
C ILE A 739 37.36 -49.95 -8.06
N ASP A 740 38.46 -50.64 -7.76
CA ASP A 740 39.18 -50.59 -6.48
C ASP A 740 40.62 -50.14 -6.70
N TRP A 741 41.16 -49.29 -5.83
CA TRP A 741 42.58 -48.90 -5.85
C TRP A 741 43.22 -48.92 -4.46
N THR A 742 44.55 -48.86 -4.42
CA THR A 742 45.30 -48.76 -3.15
C THR A 742 46.39 -47.69 -3.23
N PHE A 743 46.69 -47.09 -2.09
CA PHE A 743 47.68 -46.02 -1.93
C PHE A 743 49.04 -46.61 -1.52
N PRO A 744 50.18 -46.07 -2.00
CA PRO A 744 51.51 -46.48 -1.52
C PRO A 744 51.81 -45.86 -0.14
N PRO A 745 52.76 -46.43 0.62
CA PRO A 745 53.32 -45.76 1.80
C PRO A 745 53.89 -44.38 1.40
N GLY A 746 53.54 -43.32 2.13
CA GLY A 746 53.96 -41.95 1.80
C GLY A 746 52.93 -41.11 1.03
N ALA A 747 51.72 -41.63 0.78
CA ALA A 747 50.61 -40.92 0.13
C ALA A 747 49.60 -40.30 1.12
N GLU A 748 49.93 -40.15 2.40
CA GLU A 748 49.02 -39.68 3.45
C GLU A 748 48.62 -38.19 3.29
N ASP A 749 49.33 -37.45 2.45
CA ASP A 749 49.03 -36.05 2.07
C ASP A 749 48.16 -35.91 0.82
N SER A 750 47.65 -37.03 0.28
CA SER A 750 46.68 -37.04 -0.83
C SER A 750 45.41 -36.26 -0.47
N GLN A 751 44.95 -35.41 -1.37
CA GLN A 751 43.63 -34.81 -1.29
C GLN A 751 42.59 -35.74 -1.91
N ARG A 752 42.87 -36.25 -3.10
CA ARG A 752 41.95 -37.06 -3.91
C ARG A 752 42.66 -37.96 -4.91
N THR A 753 41.99 -39.02 -5.35
CA THR A 753 42.35 -39.83 -6.51
C THR A 753 41.45 -39.47 -7.67
N GLU A 754 42.02 -39.14 -8.82
CA GLU A 754 41.27 -38.97 -10.07
C GLU A 754 41.21 -40.33 -10.79
N ILE A 755 40.00 -40.76 -11.19
CA ILE A 755 39.81 -41.95 -12.03
C ILE A 755 39.33 -41.51 -13.41
N TRP A 756 39.94 -42.09 -14.44
CA TRP A 756 39.66 -41.80 -15.84
C TRP A 756 39.33 -43.09 -16.57
N ALA A 757 38.46 -42.99 -17.58
CA ALA A 757 38.02 -44.13 -18.37
C ALA A 757 38.02 -43.82 -19.87
N SER A 758 38.17 -44.86 -20.69
CA SER A 758 38.04 -44.78 -22.15
C SER A 758 37.51 -46.10 -22.72
N THR A 759 36.91 -46.06 -23.91
CA THR A 759 36.53 -47.24 -24.70
C THR A 759 37.72 -47.86 -25.43
N THR A 760 38.87 -47.19 -25.45
CA THR A 760 40.12 -47.68 -26.05
C THR A 760 41.23 -47.78 -25.01
N ALA A 761 42.17 -48.70 -25.19
CA ALA A 761 43.29 -48.91 -24.28
C ALA A 761 44.45 -47.91 -24.52
N VAL A 762 44.14 -46.64 -24.78
CA VAL A 762 45.11 -45.56 -25.02
C VAL A 762 45.09 -44.58 -23.84
N ARG A 763 46.27 -44.15 -23.39
CA ARG A 763 46.44 -43.38 -22.15
C ARG A 763 45.84 -41.96 -22.31
N PRO A 764 45.26 -41.37 -21.24
CA PRO A 764 44.59 -40.07 -21.31
C PRO A 764 45.46 -38.86 -21.73
N ASP A 765 46.80 -39.00 -21.76
CA ASP A 765 47.75 -37.93 -22.11
C ASP A 765 48.24 -37.97 -23.57
N ASP A 766 47.71 -38.86 -24.40
CA ASP A 766 48.02 -38.95 -25.84
C ASP A 766 47.05 -38.09 -26.68
N GLU A 767 47.55 -37.32 -27.65
CA GLU A 767 46.80 -36.25 -28.36
C GLU A 767 45.59 -36.77 -29.16
N ASP A 768 45.55 -38.07 -29.48
CA ASP A 768 44.51 -38.71 -30.30
C ASP A 768 43.46 -39.51 -29.48
N THR A 769 43.38 -39.32 -28.16
CA THR A 769 42.49 -40.13 -27.27
C THR A 769 41.26 -39.38 -26.77
N ILE A 770 40.11 -40.06 -26.79
CA ILE A 770 38.89 -39.63 -26.06
C ILE A 770 38.85 -40.39 -24.72
N ALA A 771 39.54 -39.86 -23.72
CA ALA A 771 39.43 -40.31 -22.32
C ALA A 771 38.53 -39.33 -21.56
N TYR A 772 37.59 -39.85 -20.78
CA TYR A 772 36.69 -39.04 -19.97
C TYR A 772 37.04 -39.18 -18.48
N HIS A 773 37.00 -38.05 -17.79
CA HIS A 773 37.18 -37.99 -16.34
C HIS A 773 35.93 -38.59 -15.68
N LEU A 774 36.11 -39.71 -14.98
CA LEU A 774 35.01 -40.42 -14.35
C LEU A 774 34.62 -39.76 -13.01
N GLY A 775 35.61 -39.29 -12.26
CA GLY A 775 35.38 -38.61 -10.99
C GLY A 775 36.63 -38.42 -10.14
N ASP A 776 36.43 -37.62 -9.10
CA ASP A 776 37.42 -37.26 -8.08
C ASP A 776 37.01 -37.83 -6.72
N TYR A 777 37.84 -38.70 -6.15
CA TYR A 777 37.55 -39.42 -4.92
C TYR A 777 38.46 -38.96 -3.79
N ALA A 778 37.90 -38.28 -2.80
CA ALA A 778 38.69 -37.76 -1.67
C ALA A 778 39.41 -38.88 -0.90
N TYR A 779 40.67 -38.66 -0.51
CA TYR A 779 41.43 -39.60 0.33
C TYR A 779 40.75 -39.78 1.70
N PRO A 780 40.66 -41.00 2.28
CA PRO A 780 41.26 -42.26 1.82
C PRO A 780 40.34 -43.12 0.94
N GLY A 781 39.35 -42.51 0.27
CA GLY A 781 38.44 -43.21 -0.63
C GLY A 781 39.19 -44.02 -1.68
N ASN A 782 38.84 -45.31 -1.79
CA ASN A 782 39.61 -46.29 -2.55
C ASN A 782 38.78 -47.25 -3.41
N HIS A 783 37.50 -46.92 -3.61
CA HIS A 783 36.53 -47.74 -4.32
C HIS A 783 35.45 -46.88 -4.97
N THR A 784 34.97 -47.27 -6.15
CA THR A 784 33.74 -46.75 -6.77
C THR A 784 33.08 -47.84 -7.62
N GLU A 785 31.78 -47.71 -7.87
CA GLU A 785 31.06 -48.56 -8.83
C GLU A 785 30.45 -47.69 -9.93
N LEU A 786 30.55 -48.15 -11.17
CA LEU A 786 29.93 -47.56 -12.35
C LEU A 786 28.75 -48.45 -12.73
N HIS A 787 27.52 -47.95 -12.65
CA HIS A 787 26.30 -48.68 -13.02
C HIS A 787 25.64 -48.08 -14.27
N GLY A 788 24.61 -48.76 -14.80
CA GLY A 788 23.88 -48.31 -16.00
C GLY A 788 24.56 -48.69 -17.31
N LEU A 789 25.53 -49.60 -17.28
CA LEU A 789 26.21 -50.11 -18.47
C LEU A 789 25.40 -51.22 -19.13
N SER A 790 25.40 -51.30 -20.47
CA SER A 790 24.83 -52.45 -21.18
C SER A 790 25.54 -53.75 -20.81
N ALA A 791 24.85 -54.89 -20.89
CA ALA A 791 25.46 -56.21 -20.59
C ALA A 791 26.69 -56.46 -21.47
N GLY A 792 27.82 -56.82 -20.85
CA GLY A 792 29.08 -57.05 -21.55
C GLY A 792 29.85 -55.81 -22.00
N ALA A 793 29.44 -54.58 -21.64
CA ALA A 793 30.18 -53.37 -21.93
C ALA A 793 31.56 -53.37 -21.28
N SER A 794 32.61 -53.01 -22.03
CA SER A 794 34.02 -53.03 -21.59
C SER A 794 34.63 -51.63 -21.67
N LEU A 795 35.34 -51.24 -20.61
CA LEU A 795 36.01 -49.94 -20.45
C LEU A 795 37.41 -50.12 -19.86
N PHE A 796 38.32 -49.24 -20.26
CA PHE A 796 39.70 -49.19 -19.79
C PHE A 796 39.89 -48.05 -18.80
N PHE A 797 40.56 -48.30 -17.67
CA PHE A 797 40.69 -47.37 -16.55
C PHE A 797 42.14 -47.03 -16.19
N TRP A 798 42.32 -45.79 -15.73
CA TRP A 798 43.54 -45.26 -15.11
C TRP A 798 43.21 -44.44 -13.86
N GLY A 799 44.15 -44.39 -12.91
CA GLY A 799 44.03 -43.56 -11.72
C GLY A 799 45.32 -42.82 -11.39
N ARG A 800 45.20 -41.64 -10.80
CA ARG A 800 46.34 -40.86 -10.29
C ARG A 800 45.98 -40.09 -9.03
N ILE A 801 46.98 -39.76 -8.23
CA ILE A 801 46.81 -39.04 -6.95
C ILE A 801 47.01 -37.55 -7.15
N VAL A 802 46.20 -36.72 -6.50
CA VAL A 802 46.41 -35.27 -6.34
C VAL A 802 46.56 -34.96 -4.86
N ASP A 803 47.62 -34.23 -4.50
CA ASP A 803 47.89 -33.86 -3.10
C ASP A 803 47.08 -32.64 -2.64
N LYS A 804 47.09 -32.35 -1.33
CA LYS A 804 46.41 -31.19 -0.72
C LYS A 804 46.92 -29.82 -1.19
N ALA A 805 48.08 -29.77 -1.85
CA ALA A 805 48.63 -28.56 -2.44
C ALA A 805 48.28 -28.40 -3.92
N GLY A 806 47.58 -29.38 -4.52
CA GLY A 806 47.15 -29.37 -5.92
C GLY A 806 48.18 -29.92 -6.91
N ASN A 807 49.29 -30.51 -6.45
CA ASN A 807 50.23 -31.20 -7.34
C ASN A 807 49.61 -32.52 -7.81
N VAL A 808 49.90 -32.91 -9.05
CA VAL A 808 49.32 -34.08 -9.70
C VAL A 808 50.41 -35.15 -9.86
N GLY A 809 50.15 -36.35 -9.32
CA GLY A 809 51.03 -37.51 -9.46
C GLY A 809 50.84 -38.24 -10.80
N GLY A 810 51.75 -39.16 -11.09
CA GLY A 810 51.69 -39.94 -12.33
C GLY A 810 50.56 -40.97 -12.39
N TRP A 811 50.20 -41.38 -13.61
CA TRP A 811 49.16 -42.39 -13.86
C TRP A 811 49.53 -43.81 -13.42
N TYR A 812 48.54 -44.57 -12.93
CA TYR A 812 48.57 -46.01 -12.75
C TYR A 812 47.45 -46.67 -13.58
N PRO A 813 47.72 -47.76 -14.32
CA PRO A 813 49.05 -48.32 -14.57
C PRO A 813 49.91 -47.36 -15.39
N GLU A 814 51.22 -47.43 -15.22
CA GLU A 814 52.15 -46.55 -15.94
C GLU A 814 52.16 -46.82 -17.45
N THR A 815 51.95 -48.09 -17.83
CA THR A 815 51.84 -48.56 -19.21
C THR A 815 50.62 -49.47 -19.36
N GLY A 816 49.88 -49.34 -20.46
CA GLY A 816 48.65 -50.10 -20.70
C GLY A 816 47.44 -49.52 -19.97
N ALA A 817 46.42 -50.34 -19.73
CA ALA A 817 45.18 -49.93 -19.08
C ALA A 817 44.53 -51.09 -18.31
N VAL A 818 43.71 -50.80 -17.31
CA VAL A 818 42.95 -51.83 -16.56
C VAL A 818 41.58 -51.99 -17.21
N ASN A 819 41.26 -53.17 -17.75
CA ASN A 819 39.96 -53.43 -18.38
C ASN A 819 38.93 -53.91 -17.35
N GLY A 820 37.82 -53.19 -17.23
CA GLY A 820 36.60 -53.65 -16.55
C GLY A 820 35.48 -53.94 -17.54
N GLN A 821 34.71 -54.99 -17.29
CA GLN A 821 33.56 -55.37 -18.12
C GLN A 821 32.34 -55.66 -17.25
N SER A 822 31.17 -55.15 -17.65
CA SER A 822 29.88 -55.48 -17.01
C SER A 822 29.47 -56.93 -17.32
N SER A 823 28.64 -57.53 -16.47
CA SER A 823 28.23 -58.92 -16.64
C SER A 823 27.50 -59.10 -17.97
N SER A 824 27.93 -60.08 -18.76
CA SER A 824 27.18 -60.59 -19.91
C SER A 824 26.30 -61.80 -19.55
N ASP A 825 26.31 -62.25 -18.30
CA ASP A 825 25.51 -63.37 -17.82
C ASP A 825 24.13 -62.89 -17.35
N ALA A 826 23.08 -63.43 -17.98
CA ALA A 826 21.68 -63.13 -17.70
C ALA A 826 21.10 -63.95 -16.53
N GLY A 827 21.81 -64.98 -16.06
CA GLY A 827 21.34 -65.90 -15.01
C GLY A 827 20.84 -65.21 -13.73
N PRO A 828 21.60 -64.29 -13.13
CA PRO A 828 21.20 -63.58 -11.90
C PRO A 828 19.94 -62.70 -12.07
N ILE A 829 19.70 -62.15 -13.27
CA ILE A 829 18.51 -61.36 -13.58
C ILE A 829 17.29 -62.28 -13.72
N LEU A 830 17.47 -63.42 -14.41
CA LEU A 830 16.42 -64.43 -14.59
C LEU A 830 16.01 -65.06 -13.26
N GLU A 831 16.96 -65.28 -12.34
CA GLU A 831 16.70 -65.84 -11.01
C GLU A 831 15.94 -64.85 -10.11
N TYR A 832 16.24 -63.54 -10.19
CA TYR A 832 15.48 -62.48 -9.51
C TYR A 832 14.03 -62.36 -9.98
N LEU A 833 13.78 -62.57 -11.28
CA LEU A 833 12.43 -62.53 -11.89
C LEU A 833 11.61 -63.80 -11.64
N THR A 834 12.25 -64.88 -11.18
CA THR A 834 11.59 -66.18 -10.95
C THR A 834 10.70 -66.10 -9.70
N GLY A 835 9.38 -66.25 -9.90
CA GLY A 835 8.38 -66.24 -8.82
C GLY A 835 7.76 -64.87 -8.49
N GLN A 836 8.22 -63.77 -9.11
CA GLN A 836 7.61 -62.44 -8.99
C GLN A 836 6.55 -62.14 -10.07
N ILE A 837 6.36 -63.05 -11.04
CA ILE A 837 5.32 -62.96 -12.07
C ILE A 837 4.21 -63.98 -11.75
N THR A 838 3.04 -63.50 -11.33
CA THR A 838 1.89 -64.38 -11.03
C THR A 838 1.07 -64.68 -12.30
N LYS A 839 0.48 -65.88 -12.38
CA LYS A 839 -0.39 -66.29 -13.51
C LYS A 839 -1.52 -65.30 -13.81
N THR A 840 -1.97 -64.53 -12.82
CA THR A 840 -3.07 -63.57 -12.94
C THR A 840 -2.64 -62.27 -13.61
N GLN A 841 -1.43 -61.78 -13.34
CA GLN A 841 -0.84 -60.63 -14.04
C GLN A 841 -0.49 -60.97 -15.49
N LEU A 842 0.04 -62.18 -15.72
CA LEU A 842 0.35 -62.65 -17.08
C LEU A 842 -0.92 -62.92 -17.92
N ALA A 843 -2.07 -63.23 -17.31
CA ALA A 843 -3.33 -63.47 -18.02
C ALA A 843 -4.06 -62.17 -18.42
N GLN A 844 -3.96 -61.11 -17.63
CA GLN A 844 -4.58 -59.81 -17.95
C GLN A 844 -3.79 -59.04 -19.00
N GLU A 845 -2.46 -59.10 -18.97
CA GLU A 845 -1.62 -58.51 -20.02
C GLU A 845 -1.62 -59.33 -21.31
N LEU A 846 -1.72 -60.66 -21.25
CA LEU A 846 -1.86 -61.49 -22.46
C LEU A 846 -3.24 -61.32 -23.14
N ALA A 847 -4.32 -61.11 -22.38
CA ALA A 847 -5.63 -60.80 -22.94
C ALA A 847 -5.68 -59.40 -23.59
N ALA A 848 -5.10 -58.40 -22.95
CA ALA A 848 -4.98 -57.04 -23.51
C ALA A 848 -4.02 -56.98 -24.73
N ALA A 849 -2.95 -57.79 -24.73
CA ALA A 849 -2.04 -57.91 -25.87
C ALA A 849 -2.67 -58.67 -27.06
N ILE A 850 -3.46 -59.72 -26.82
CA ILE A 850 -4.17 -60.48 -27.87
C ILE A 850 -5.25 -59.61 -28.54
N ASP A 851 -6.03 -58.84 -27.78
CA ASP A 851 -7.03 -57.91 -28.35
C ASP A 851 -6.38 -56.76 -29.14
N SER A 852 -5.11 -56.40 -28.86
CA SER A 852 -4.34 -55.39 -29.59
C SER A 852 -3.52 -55.91 -30.77
N ILE A 853 -3.41 -57.24 -30.96
CA ILE A 853 -2.69 -57.86 -32.08
C ILE A 853 -3.61 -58.07 -33.29
N ASP A 854 -4.91 -58.29 -33.10
CA ASP A 854 -5.87 -58.43 -34.20
C ASP A 854 -6.10 -57.11 -34.97
N ASP A 855 -5.98 -55.95 -34.31
CA ASP A 855 -6.09 -54.64 -34.97
C ASP A 855 -4.82 -54.24 -35.77
N LEU A 856 -3.66 -54.86 -35.49
CA LEU A 856 -2.37 -54.59 -36.16
C LEU A 856 -2.04 -55.52 -37.33
N GLN A 857 -2.73 -56.66 -37.49
CA GLN A 857 -2.61 -57.49 -38.70
C GLN A 857 -3.32 -56.89 -39.94
N SER A 858 -4.18 -55.88 -39.76
CA SER A 858 -4.89 -55.21 -40.87
C SER A 858 -4.07 -54.15 -41.63
N PHE A 859 -2.87 -53.80 -41.13
CA PHE A 859 -1.99 -52.77 -41.73
C PHE A 859 -0.77 -53.32 -42.51
N ILE A 860 -0.66 -54.65 -42.72
CA ILE A 860 0.46 -55.30 -43.42
C ILE A 860 0.02 -56.15 -44.64
N GLU A 861 -1.28 -56.27 -44.95
CA GLU A 861 -1.76 -56.97 -46.16
C GLU A 861 -1.81 -56.04 -47.40
N PRO A 862 -1.37 -56.47 -48.59
CA PRO A 862 -1.52 -55.70 -49.82
C PRO A 862 -3.01 -55.59 -50.23
N PRO A 863 -3.45 -54.46 -50.82
CA PRO A 863 -4.83 -54.29 -51.29
C PRO A 863 -5.20 -55.36 -52.33
N THR A 864 -6.38 -55.97 -52.15
CA THR A 864 -6.89 -57.08 -52.97
C THR A 864 -6.96 -56.71 -54.46
N ALA A 865 -6.69 -57.71 -55.32
CA ALA A 865 -6.85 -57.52 -56.76
C ALA A 865 -8.33 -57.31 -57.12
N TRP A 866 -8.60 -56.42 -58.09
CA TRP A 866 -9.96 -56.17 -58.56
C TRP A 866 -10.54 -57.43 -59.23
N ASP A 867 -11.78 -57.75 -58.90
CA ASP A 867 -12.55 -58.89 -59.39
C ASP A 867 -13.86 -58.41 -60.00
N ALA A 868 -14.08 -58.75 -61.27
CA ALA A 868 -15.28 -58.39 -62.03
C ALA A 868 -16.58 -58.96 -61.42
N ALA A 869 -16.52 -59.99 -60.58
CA ALA A 869 -17.69 -60.56 -59.93
C ALA A 869 -18.11 -59.84 -58.64
N VAL A 870 -17.30 -58.89 -58.15
CA VAL A 870 -17.47 -58.24 -56.85
C VAL A 870 -17.87 -56.78 -57.03
N ALA A 871 -18.88 -56.35 -56.26
CA ALA A 871 -19.20 -54.93 -56.12
C ALA A 871 -18.37 -54.32 -54.99
N TYR A 872 -17.81 -53.14 -55.21
CA TYR A 872 -16.96 -52.42 -54.26
C TYR A 872 -17.68 -51.19 -53.73
N SER A 873 -17.60 -50.94 -52.42
CA SER A 873 -18.15 -49.73 -51.81
C SER A 873 -17.24 -48.52 -52.02
N ALA A 874 -17.84 -47.32 -52.03
CA ALA A 874 -17.10 -46.05 -52.03
C ALA A 874 -16.03 -46.04 -50.91
N GLY A 875 -14.81 -45.64 -51.24
CA GLY A 875 -13.64 -45.64 -50.36
C GLY A 875 -12.76 -46.89 -50.43
N ALA A 876 -13.17 -47.95 -51.14
CA ALA A 876 -12.39 -49.17 -51.26
C ALA A 876 -11.14 -49.00 -52.16
N PHE A 877 -10.01 -49.58 -51.75
CA PHE A 877 -8.81 -49.68 -52.58
C PHE A 877 -8.71 -51.06 -53.21
N VAL A 878 -8.47 -51.12 -54.52
CA VAL A 878 -8.23 -52.35 -55.26
C VAL A 878 -6.97 -52.23 -56.11
N SER A 879 -6.25 -53.31 -56.31
CA SER A 879 -5.15 -53.37 -57.28
C SER A 879 -5.66 -53.91 -58.62
N HIS A 880 -5.39 -53.21 -59.71
CA HIS A 880 -5.74 -53.67 -61.06
C HIS A 880 -4.72 -53.16 -62.07
N ASN A 881 -4.17 -54.04 -62.89
CA ASN A 881 -3.13 -53.74 -63.90
C ASN A 881 -1.92 -52.97 -63.33
N ASP A 882 -1.31 -53.48 -62.25
CA ASP A 882 -0.14 -52.91 -61.57
C ASP A 882 -0.31 -51.48 -61.04
N ARG A 883 -1.57 -51.02 -60.93
CA ARG A 883 -1.94 -49.76 -60.29
C ARG A 883 -2.92 -49.98 -59.15
N LEU A 884 -2.94 -49.02 -58.25
CA LEU A 884 -3.85 -48.93 -57.14
C LEU A 884 -4.98 -47.97 -57.50
N TRP A 885 -6.22 -48.38 -57.25
CA TRP A 885 -7.42 -47.62 -57.55
C TRP A 885 -8.27 -47.43 -56.31
N LEU A 886 -8.77 -46.21 -56.11
CA LEU A 886 -9.72 -45.86 -55.06
C LEU A 886 -11.13 -45.71 -55.66
N ALA A 887 -12.10 -46.45 -55.15
CA ALA A 887 -13.50 -46.25 -55.47
C ALA A 887 -13.96 -44.90 -54.86
N LEU A 888 -14.35 -43.93 -55.68
CA LEU A 888 -14.93 -42.65 -55.20
C LEU A 888 -16.41 -42.81 -54.84
N GLU A 889 -17.09 -43.73 -55.53
CA GLU A 889 -18.47 -44.13 -55.27
C GLU A 889 -18.59 -45.66 -55.26
N SER A 890 -19.76 -46.20 -54.93
CA SER A 890 -19.98 -47.66 -54.91
C SER A 890 -20.00 -48.24 -56.33
N ALA A 891 -18.96 -48.97 -56.71
CA ALA A 891 -18.84 -49.66 -57.98
C ALA A 891 -19.62 -50.98 -57.97
N ALA A 892 -20.61 -51.14 -58.85
CA ALA A 892 -21.32 -52.41 -59.02
C ALA A 892 -20.41 -53.49 -59.63
N ALA A 893 -20.76 -54.77 -59.45
CA ALA A 893 -20.01 -55.89 -60.01
C ALA A 893 -19.88 -55.78 -61.53
N GLY A 894 -18.65 -55.89 -62.04
CA GLY A 894 -18.30 -55.82 -63.46
C GLY A 894 -17.74 -54.47 -63.91
N VAL A 895 -17.81 -53.43 -63.07
CA VAL A 895 -17.28 -52.09 -63.39
C VAL A 895 -15.77 -52.04 -63.11
N GLU A 896 -14.98 -52.07 -64.18
CA GLU A 896 -13.52 -52.20 -64.13
C GLU A 896 -12.81 -50.87 -63.79
N PRO A 897 -11.84 -50.84 -62.86
CA PRO A 897 -11.05 -49.66 -62.55
C PRO A 897 -10.31 -49.14 -63.79
N GLY A 898 -10.38 -47.83 -64.01
CA GLY A 898 -9.84 -47.16 -65.20
C GLY A 898 -10.80 -47.05 -66.38
N THR A 899 -12.01 -47.63 -66.29
CA THR A 899 -13.04 -47.47 -67.33
C THR A 899 -13.98 -46.28 -67.08
N ASP A 900 -14.21 -45.90 -65.81
CA ASP A 900 -15.00 -44.72 -65.43
C ASP A 900 -14.27 -43.90 -64.34
N PRO A 901 -13.85 -42.65 -64.62
CA PRO A 901 -13.12 -41.80 -63.68
C PRO A 901 -13.97 -41.21 -62.55
N GLU A 902 -15.31 -41.21 -62.65
CA GLU A 902 -16.17 -40.75 -61.55
C GLU A 902 -16.29 -41.82 -60.46
N VAL A 903 -16.22 -43.10 -60.83
CA VAL A 903 -16.30 -44.22 -59.90
C VAL A 903 -14.92 -44.62 -59.39
N TRP A 904 -13.88 -44.58 -60.22
CA TRP A 904 -12.54 -45.05 -59.85
C TRP A 904 -11.47 -43.98 -60.07
N ARG A 905 -10.66 -43.72 -59.04
CA ARG A 905 -9.50 -42.83 -59.11
C ARG A 905 -8.20 -43.61 -59.01
N ASP A 906 -7.34 -43.45 -60.01
CA ASP A 906 -5.97 -43.96 -59.97
C ASP A 906 -5.16 -43.25 -58.87
N VAL A 907 -4.56 -44.03 -57.97
CA VAL A 907 -3.74 -43.55 -56.85
C VAL A 907 -2.26 -43.94 -56.98
N GLY A 908 -1.84 -44.60 -58.07
CA GLY A 908 -0.44 -44.83 -58.41
C GLY A 908 -0.06 -46.30 -58.67
N ALA A 909 1.23 -46.56 -58.93
CA ALA A 909 1.75 -47.89 -59.26
C ALA A 909 2.01 -48.78 -58.02
N VAL A 910 1.85 -50.10 -58.16
CA VAL A 910 2.08 -51.10 -57.11
C VAL A 910 3.55 -51.56 -57.14
N SER A 911 4.46 -50.85 -56.45
CA SER A 911 5.84 -51.33 -56.27
C SER A 911 6.42 -50.99 -54.89
N GLN A 912 6.42 -52.04 -54.06
CA GLN A 912 7.41 -52.48 -53.06
C GLN A 912 8.28 -51.42 -52.35
N THR A 913 8.03 -51.27 -51.05
CA THR A 913 9.06 -51.12 -50.00
C THR A 913 10.08 -49.99 -50.17
N ALA A 914 9.64 -48.73 -50.29
CA ALA A 914 10.52 -47.57 -50.10
C ALA A 914 9.83 -46.24 -49.70
N ALA A 915 8.50 -46.16 -49.60
CA ALA A 915 7.80 -44.90 -49.26
C ALA A 915 7.03 -44.93 -47.92
N GLY A 916 6.83 -46.11 -47.31
CA GLY A 916 6.20 -46.24 -45.99
C GLY A 916 7.15 -46.00 -44.82
N LEU A 917 8.45 -46.32 -44.98
CA LEU A 917 9.48 -46.03 -43.96
C LEU A 917 9.83 -44.54 -43.87
N ALA A 918 9.61 -43.77 -44.93
CA ALA A 918 9.92 -42.33 -44.96
C ALA A 918 8.84 -41.45 -44.27
N LEU A 919 7.61 -41.94 -44.14
CA LEU A 919 6.56 -41.27 -43.34
C LEU A 919 6.59 -41.69 -41.86
N ALA A 920 7.06 -42.92 -41.56
CA ALA A 920 7.35 -43.33 -40.19
C ALA A 920 8.60 -42.62 -39.62
N MET A 921 9.63 -42.37 -40.44
CA MET A 921 10.82 -41.59 -40.02
C MET A 921 10.58 -40.07 -39.91
N SER A 922 9.50 -39.53 -40.48
CA SER A 922 9.08 -38.13 -40.26
C SER A 922 8.31 -37.94 -38.95
N ASN A 923 7.61 -38.97 -38.46
CA ASN A 923 6.88 -38.91 -37.19
C ASN A 923 7.69 -39.48 -36.01
N ILE A 924 8.75 -40.25 -36.26
CA ILE A 924 9.74 -40.65 -35.24
C ILE A 924 10.78 -39.56 -34.99
N ASN A 925 10.95 -38.59 -35.90
CA ASN A 925 11.78 -37.39 -35.68
C ASN A 925 11.13 -36.33 -34.78
N VAL A 926 9.98 -36.63 -34.14
CA VAL A 926 9.34 -35.74 -33.15
C VAL A 926 9.23 -36.40 -31.76
N THR A 927 9.61 -37.67 -31.57
CA THR A 927 9.59 -38.32 -30.23
C THR A 927 10.67 -39.41 -30.04
N VAL A 928 11.94 -39.10 -30.39
CA VAL A 928 13.16 -39.65 -29.77
C VAL A 928 14.17 -38.50 -29.60
N GLU A 929 13.82 -37.56 -28.72
CA GLU A 929 14.60 -37.31 -27.51
C GLU A 929 14.28 -38.52 -26.59
N GLU A 930 15.19 -39.31 -26.01
CA GLU A 930 16.59 -39.16 -25.69
C GLU A 930 17.18 -40.58 -25.61
N LEU A 931 18.34 -40.73 -26.23
CA LEU A 931 19.39 -41.66 -25.82
C LEU A 931 20.58 -40.73 -25.59
N ASP A 932 21.23 -40.61 -24.43
CA ASP A 932 21.01 -41.17 -23.10
C ASP A 932 22.03 -40.41 -22.22
N GLY A 933 21.76 -40.02 -20.99
CA GLY A 933 20.56 -40.24 -20.20
C GLY A 933 20.85 -39.91 -18.75
N GLN A 934 20.09 -38.98 -18.18
CA GLN A 934 19.65 -39.05 -16.79
C GLN A 934 18.24 -38.49 -16.70
N VAL A 935 17.30 -39.40 -16.42
CA VAL A 935 16.00 -39.10 -15.85
C VAL A 935 16.22 -38.51 -14.46
N GLN A 936 15.81 -37.27 -14.21
CA GLN A 936 14.88 -36.88 -13.14
C GLN A 936 14.89 -35.37 -12.87
N ALA A 937 13.65 -34.89 -12.66
CA ALA A 937 13.25 -33.69 -11.92
C ALA A 937 13.27 -32.35 -12.68
N THR A 938 12.11 -32.01 -13.24
CA THR A 938 11.25 -30.95 -12.69
C THR A 938 11.97 -29.79 -11.98
N ALA A 939 12.08 -28.63 -12.63
CA ALA A 939 11.87 -27.33 -12.00
C ALA A 939 11.82 -26.18 -13.03
N GLU A 940 10.89 -25.27 -12.77
CA GLU A 940 10.77 -23.92 -13.32
C GLU A 940 12.09 -23.13 -13.32
N LYS A 941 12.32 -22.31 -14.37
CA LYS A 941 12.94 -20.96 -14.38
C LYS A 941 13.27 -20.58 -15.84
N THR A 942 12.71 -19.54 -16.44
CA THR A 942 13.05 -18.11 -16.23
C THR A 942 14.55 -17.87 -16.02
N GLU A 943 15.31 -17.66 -17.09
CA GLU A 943 16.24 -16.52 -17.27
C GLU A 943 17.15 -16.69 -18.50
N SER A 944 17.38 -15.55 -19.14
CA SER A 944 18.17 -15.30 -20.34
C SER A 944 19.66 -15.07 -20.03
N VAL A 945 20.55 -16.02 -20.33
CA VAL A 945 22.02 -15.81 -20.46
C VAL A 945 22.54 -17.04 -21.25
N TYR A 946 23.20 -16.99 -22.41
CA TYR A 946 24.43 -16.31 -22.79
C TYR A 946 24.55 -16.27 -24.33
N ALA A 947 24.99 -15.15 -24.89
CA ALA A 947 25.75 -15.14 -26.14
C ALA A 947 27.21 -14.83 -25.78
N GLN A 948 28.04 -15.87 -25.66
CA GLN A 948 29.49 -15.73 -25.60
C GLN A 948 30.05 -15.79 -27.04
N LEU A 949 30.62 -14.67 -27.49
CA LEU A 949 31.50 -14.59 -28.66
C LEU A 949 32.93 -14.85 -28.18
N ASN A 950 33.50 -15.99 -28.57
CA ASN A 950 34.92 -16.30 -28.41
C ASN A 950 35.67 -15.86 -29.70
N PRO A 951 36.55 -14.84 -29.66
CA PRO A 951 37.41 -14.51 -30.79
C PRO A 951 38.50 -15.57 -30.99
N LYS A 952 38.67 -16.06 -32.22
CA LYS A 952 39.77 -16.94 -32.62
C LYS A 952 41.12 -16.23 -32.41
N LYS A 953 42.08 -16.91 -31.75
CA LYS A 953 43.49 -16.54 -31.70
C LYS A 953 44.10 -16.45 -33.11
N ILE A 954 44.87 -15.40 -33.34
CA ILE A 954 45.85 -15.28 -34.43
C ILE A 954 47.18 -15.88 -33.95
N GLY A 955 47.77 -16.78 -34.74
CA GLY A 955 49.17 -17.19 -34.57
C GLY A 955 49.52 -18.51 -35.26
N ALA A 956 49.86 -18.46 -36.56
CA ALA A 956 50.96 -19.24 -37.18
C ALA A 956 51.21 -18.74 -38.63
N ASP A 957 52.49 -18.49 -38.92
CA ASP A 957 53.16 -18.46 -40.23
C ASP A 957 52.78 -17.38 -41.26
N THR A 958 53.56 -16.28 -41.36
CA THR A 958 54.85 -16.21 -42.08
C THR A 958 55.27 -14.76 -42.34
N GLY A 959 56.46 -14.39 -41.83
CA GLY A 959 57.42 -13.47 -42.47
C GLY A 959 57.13 -11.96 -42.49
N GLY A 960 57.92 -11.16 -41.74
CA GLY A 960 58.06 -9.73 -42.04
C GLY A 960 58.53 -8.84 -40.89
N THR A 961 59.83 -8.89 -40.63
CA THR A 961 60.73 -7.92 -39.97
C THR A 961 60.16 -6.70 -39.22
N ILE A 962 60.62 -6.59 -37.97
CA ILE A 962 60.57 -5.45 -37.05
C ILE A 962 61.36 -4.24 -37.60
N GLY A 963 60.83 -3.02 -37.44
CA GLY A 963 61.67 -1.81 -37.41
C GLY A 963 60.97 -0.49 -37.70
N GLY A 964 60.77 0.35 -36.68
CA GLY A 964 60.43 1.76 -36.83
C GLY A 964 59.91 2.38 -35.52
N ALA A 965 60.71 3.23 -34.89
CA ALA A 965 60.52 3.72 -33.53
C ALA A 965 59.40 4.76 -33.37
N ASN A 966 58.50 4.52 -32.39
CA ASN A 966 57.79 5.47 -31.50
C ASN A 966 56.33 5.10 -31.11
N ASP A 967 56.00 3.82 -30.91
CA ASP A 967 54.72 3.46 -30.26
C ASP A 967 54.94 2.69 -28.95
N LEU A 968 54.64 3.37 -27.83
CA LEU A 968 54.33 2.75 -26.53
C LEU A 968 52.88 2.25 -26.57
N PRO A 969 52.59 1.00 -26.15
CA PRO A 969 51.22 0.49 -26.08
C PRO A 969 50.55 0.84 -24.74
N PRO A 970 49.24 1.18 -24.74
CA PRO A 970 48.39 0.87 -23.60
C PRO A 970 47.15 0.05 -24.03
N THR A 971 47.20 -1.22 -23.67
CA THR A 971 46.19 -1.95 -22.87
C THR A 971 44.69 -1.57 -23.03
N ALA A 972 43.95 -2.47 -23.68
CA ALA A 972 42.62 -3.06 -23.39
C ALA A 972 41.47 -2.29 -22.69
N GLY A 973 41.63 -1.09 -22.14
CA GLY A 973 40.57 -0.35 -21.45
C GLY A 973 39.63 0.45 -22.36
N TYR A 974 40.06 0.79 -23.58
CA TYR A 974 39.34 1.72 -24.45
C TYR A 974 38.18 1.06 -25.25
N PHE A 975 38.26 -0.24 -25.53
CA PHE A 975 37.21 -0.93 -26.30
C PHE A 975 35.96 -1.29 -25.47
N ALA A 976 36.09 -1.41 -24.14
CA ALA A 976 34.93 -1.59 -23.26
C ALA A 976 34.11 -0.28 -23.10
N GLN A 977 34.76 0.88 -23.12
CA GLN A 977 34.10 2.18 -22.95
C GLN A 977 33.30 2.61 -24.19
N THR A 978 33.74 2.19 -25.38
CA THR A 978 33.07 2.56 -26.65
C THR A 978 31.81 1.71 -26.90
N LEU A 979 31.74 0.47 -26.39
CA LEU A 979 30.54 -0.37 -26.43
C LEU A 979 29.44 0.08 -25.45
N ALA A 980 29.82 0.62 -24.29
CA ALA A 980 28.88 1.19 -23.31
C ALA A 980 28.19 2.47 -23.83
N GLN A 981 28.92 3.33 -24.56
CA GLN A 981 28.34 4.57 -25.12
C GLN A 981 27.35 4.34 -26.27
N VAL A 982 27.51 3.25 -27.04
CA VAL A 982 26.56 2.89 -28.12
C VAL A 982 25.26 2.28 -27.55
N SER A 983 25.35 1.63 -26.37
CA SER A 983 24.18 1.16 -25.60
C SER A 983 23.34 2.33 -25.07
N ASP A 984 23.98 3.35 -24.50
CA ASP A 984 23.30 4.52 -23.94
C ASP A 984 22.61 5.39 -25.01
N ASN A 985 23.22 5.55 -26.19
CA ASN A 985 22.58 6.26 -27.30
C ASN A 985 21.38 5.50 -27.90
N LYS A 986 21.38 4.15 -27.86
CA LYS A 986 20.26 3.32 -28.29
C LYS A 986 19.12 3.32 -27.26
N ALA A 987 19.44 3.46 -25.97
CA ALA A 987 18.47 3.65 -24.89
C ALA A 987 17.81 5.05 -24.94
N LEU A 988 18.57 6.11 -25.28
CA LEU A 988 18.02 7.45 -25.50
C LEU A 988 17.09 7.53 -26.72
N GLY A 989 17.44 6.87 -27.83
CA GLY A 989 16.58 6.76 -29.01
C GLY A 989 15.30 5.95 -28.80
N LYS A 990 15.35 4.87 -28.01
CA LYS A 990 14.15 4.15 -27.57
C LYS A 990 13.29 4.98 -26.60
N ARG A 991 13.88 5.72 -25.65
CA ARG A 991 13.12 6.63 -24.76
C ARG A 991 12.43 7.75 -25.54
N LEU A 992 13.07 8.35 -26.53
CA LEU A 992 12.44 9.42 -27.34
C LEU A 992 11.26 8.88 -28.17
N THR A 993 11.39 7.67 -28.71
CA THR A 993 10.32 7.01 -29.50
C THR A 993 9.18 6.50 -28.60
N THR A 994 9.47 6.04 -27.38
CA THR A 994 8.47 5.69 -26.35
C THR A 994 7.76 6.93 -25.78
N VAL A 995 8.46 8.06 -25.62
CA VAL A 995 7.87 9.32 -25.16
C VAL A 995 6.94 9.91 -26.24
N GLN A 996 7.31 9.83 -27.52
CA GLN A 996 6.44 10.29 -28.62
C GLN A 996 5.20 9.40 -28.79
N ALA A 997 5.31 8.09 -28.51
CA ALA A 997 4.16 7.19 -28.42
C ALA A 997 3.29 7.46 -27.17
N GLN A 998 3.89 7.74 -26.00
CA GLN A 998 3.15 8.05 -24.76
C GLN A 998 2.32 9.34 -24.86
N PHE A 999 2.79 10.36 -25.57
CA PHE A 999 2.00 11.58 -25.82
C PHE A 999 0.81 11.33 -26.78
N GLY A 1000 0.94 10.40 -27.74
CA GLY A 1000 -0.16 9.97 -28.61
C GLY A 1000 -1.21 9.12 -27.88
N THR A 1001 -0.78 8.21 -27.00
CA THR A 1001 -1.68 7.38 -26.18
C THR A 1001 -2.35 8.16 -25.05
N GLN A 1002 -1.72 9.22 -24.52
CA GLN A 1002 -2.35 10.11 -23.53
C GLN A 1002 -3.49 10.95 -24.14
N LEU A 1003 -3.39 11.40 -25.40
CA LEU A 1003 -4.47 12.13 -26.05
C LEU A 1003 -5.71 11.23 -26.32
N ALA A 1004 -5.47 9.95 -26.65
CA ALA A 1004 -6.52 8.95 -26.77
C ALA A 1004 -7.10 8.56 -25.39
N GLY A 1005 -6.25 8.40 -24.38
CA GLY A 1005 -6.65 8.10 -22.99
C GLY A 1005 -7.49 9.21 -22.37
N VAL A 1006 -7.19 10.49 -22.60
CA VAL A 1006 -7.99 11.63 -22.14
C VAL A 1006 -9.37 11.64 -22.81
N THR A 1007 -9.49 11.21 -24.07
CA THR A 1007 -10.78 11.13 -24.77
C THR A 1007 -11.61 9.94 -24.27
N THR A 1008 -11.00 8.76 -24.07
CA THR A 1008 -11.66 7.58 -23.48
C THR A 1008 -12.03 7.79 -22.01
N GLN A 1009 -11.28 8.60 -21.27
CA GLN A 1009 -11.54 8.94 -19.86
C GLN A 1009 -12.68 9.95 -19.70
N ILE A 1010 -12.90 10.83 -20.68
CA ILE A 1010 -14.09 11.70 -20.74
C ILE A 1010 -15.36 10.87 -21.04
N ASP A 1011 -15.28 9.87 -21.93
CA ASP A 1011 -16.41 8.96 -22.21
C ASP A 1011 -16.71 8.03 -21.02
N THR A 1012 -15.71 7.56 -20.27
CA THR A 1012 -15.93 6.73 -19.06
C THR A 1012 -16.40 7.52 -17.83
N LEU A 1013 -16.15 8.84 -17.77
CA LEU A 1013 -16.69 9.71 -16.71
C LEU A 1013 -18.18 10.03 -16.89
N ALA A 1014 -18.70 9.95 -18.11
CA ALA A 1014 -20.14 10.10 -18.39
C ALA A 1014 -20.95 8.87 -17.94
N ASP A 1015 -20.39 7.67 -18.07
CA ASP A 1015 -21.04 6.41 -17.63
C ASP A 1015 -20.91 6.16 -16.10
N GLY A 1016 -19.93 6.79 -15.45
CA GLY A 1016 -19.66 6.64 -14.00
C GLY A 1016 -20.69 7.28 -13.06
N GLN A 1017 -21.63 8.08 -13.57
CA GLN A 1017 -22.69 8.70 -12.75
C GLN A 1017 -23.89 7.78 -12.47
N GLN A 1018 -23.89 6.52 -12.92
CA GLN A 1018 -25.01 5.58 -12.70
C GLN A 1018 -24.71 4.28 -11.91
N ALA A 1019 -23.49 4.00 -11.43
CA ALA A 1019 -23.20 2.69 -10.81
C ALA A 1019 -22.57 2.77 -9.40
N LEU A 1020 -23.37 2.43 -8.40
CA LEU A 1020 -22.97 1.98 -7.06
C LEU A 1020 -22.04 0.74 -7.19
N ALA A 1021 -20.82 0.76 -6.65
CA ALA A 1021 -19.82 -0.26 -6.94
C ALA A 1021 -19.96 -1.54 -6.09
N SER A 1022 -20.41 -2.63 -6.72
CA SER A 1022 -20.17 -4.01 -6.28
C SER A 1022 -19.16 -4.63 -7.25
N GLN A 1023 -17.95 -4.95 -6.79
CA GLN A 1023 -16.94 -5.61 -7.64
C GLN A 1023 -16.97 -7.11 -7.37
N ILE A 1024 -17.34 -7.89 -8.38
CA ILE A 1024 -17.38 -9.36 -8.35
C ILE A 1024 -16.41 -9.90 -9.41
N THR A 1025 -15.37 -10.62 -8.97
CA THR A 1025 -14.46 -11.35 -9.86
C THR A 1025 -14.80 -12.83 -9.79
N THR A 1026 -15.27 -13.42 -10.90
CA THR A 1026 -15.64 -14.84 -10.99
C THR A 1026 -14.73 -15.55 -11.99
N VAL A 1027 -14.08 -16.64 -11.58
CA VAL A 1027 -13.26 -17.52 -12.43
C VAL A 1027 -13.93 -18.90 -12.46
N GLN A 1028 -14.20 -19.42 -13.65
CA GLN A 1028 -14.87 -20.72 -13.85
C GLN A 1028 -14.02 -21.63 -14.73
N ALA A 1029 -13.90 -22.90 -14.34
CA ALA A 1029 -13.28 -23.95 -15.13
C ALA A 1029 -14.24 -25.15 -15.22
N THR A 1030 -14.38 -25.70 -16.43
CA THR A 1030 -15.29 -26.81 -16.71
C THR A 1030 -14.49 -28.00 -17.24
N ALA A 1031 -14.68 -29.17 -16.63
CA ALA A 1031 -14.10 -30.43 -17.08
C ALA A 1031 -15.16 -31.54 -16.98
N GLY A 1032 -15.68 -32.00 -18.12
CA GLY A 1032 -16.78 -32.97 -18.17
C GLY A 1032 -18.08 -32.42 -17.57
N ALA A 1033 -18.75 -33.20 -16.69
CA ALA A 1033 -19.96 -32.79 -15.98
C ALA A 1033 -19.67 -32.00 -14.66
N ALA A 1034 -18.40 -31.79 -14.32
CA ALA A 1034 -18.00 -31.06 -13.11
C ALA A 1034 -17.67 -29.60 -13.42
N GLN A 1035 -18.20 -28.69 -12.60
CA GLN A 1035 -17.98 -27.25 -12.71
C GLN A 1035 -17.31 -26.74 -11.43
N ALA A 1036 -16.13 -26.13 -11.58
CA ALA A 1036 -15.42 -25.45 -10.51
C ALA A 1036 -15.55 -23.94 -10.69
N SER A 1037 -15.86 -23.23 -9.60
CA SER A 1037 -16.03 -21.79 -9.60
C SER A 1037 -15.34 -21.16 -8.38
N ALA A 1038 -14.64 -20.05 -8.62
CA ALA A 1038 -14.05 -19.22 -7.59
C ALA A 1038 -14.57 -17.78 -7.76
N GLN A 1039 -15.06 -17.19 -6.68
CA GLN A 1039 -15.64 -15.85 -6.67
C GLN A 1039 -15.06 -15.04 -5.53
N LEU A 1040 -14.51 -13.87 -5.86
CA LEU A 1040 -14.10 -12.87 -4.89
C LEU A 1040 -14.99 -11.64 -5.05
N ALA A 1041 -15.72 -11.29 -4.00
CA ALA A 1041 -16.63 -10.16 -4.00
C ALA A 1041 -16.23 -9.14 -2.94
N PHE A 1042 -16.15 -7.87 -3.36
CA PHE A 1042 -16.04 -6.72 -2.48
C PHE A 1042 -17.39 -6.02 -2.44
N GLN A 1043 -18.06 -6.06 -1.29
CA GLN A 1043 -19.36 -5.43 -1.08
C GLN A 1043 -19.19 -4.28 -0.10
N THR A 1044 -19.53 -3.08 -0.55
CA THR A 1044 -19.61 -1.89 0.30
C THR A 1044 -20.99 -1.30 0.12
N ALA A 1045 -21.71 -1.09 1.23
CA ALA A 1045 -23.04 -0.51 1.22
C ALA A 1045 -23.11 0.59 2.28
N ALA A 1046 -23.55 1.77 1.86
CA ALA A 1046 -23.92 2.87 2.74
C ALA A 1046 -25.38 3.23 2.43
N ASN A 1047 -26.28 2.88 3.34
CA ASN A 1047 -27.69 3.22 3.21
C ASN A 1047 -28.00 4.54 3.93
N ILE A 1048 -29.07 5.20 3.50
CA ILE A 1048 -29.52 6.53 3.98
C ILE A 1048 -29.85 6.51 5.49
N ASP A 1049 -30.05 5.33 6.08
CA ASP A 1049 -30.36 5.12 7.50
C ASP A 1049 -29.12 5.02 8.42
N GLY A 1050 -27.93 5.39 7.95
CA GLY A 1050 -26.69 5.37 8.76
C GLY A 1050 -26.09 3.98 8.99
N ARG A 1051 -26.58 2.97 8.26
CA ARG A 1051 -26.01 1.61 8.26
C ARG A 1051 -24.91 1.52 7.21
N VAL A 1052 -23.71 1.22 7.68
CA VAL A 1052 -22.51 1.00 6.86
C VAL A 1052 -22.07 -0.44 7.02
N SER A 1053 -21.91 -1.16 5.92
CA SER A 1053 -21.29 -2.48 5.92
C SER A 1053 -20.25 -2.58 4.82
N ALA A 1054 -19.12 -3.18 5.17
CA ALA A 1054 -18.05 -3.51 4.24
C ALA A 1054 -17.69 -4.98 4.45
N ALA A 1055 -17.72 -5.76 3.38
CA ALA A 1055 -17.42 -7.18 3.42
C ALA A 1055 -16.57 -7.61 2.23
N LEU A 1056 -15.48 -8.31 2.54
CA LEU A 1056 -14.71 -9.13 1.60
C LEU A 1056 -15.21 -10.56 1.72
N ILE A 1057 -15.75 -11.11 0.64
CA ILE A 1057 -16.28 -12.47 0.61
C ILE A 1057 -15.54 -13.26 -0.46
N GLY A 1058 -14.78 -14.27 -0.04
CA GLY A 1058 -14.18 -15.26 -0.92
C GLY A 1058 -14.99 -16.56 -0.86
N LYS A 1059 -15.48 -17.04 -2.01
CA LYS A 1059 -16.18 -18.33 -2.13
C LYS A 1059 -15.53 -19.17 -3.20
N VAL A 1060 -15.34 -20.45 -2.92
CA VAL A 1060 -14.99 -21.48 -3.90
C VAL A 1060 -16.01 -22.59 -3.81
N GLY A 1061 -16.45 -23.10 -4.95
CA GLY A 1061 -17.46 -24.16 -4.98
C GLY A 1061 -17.27 -25.07 -6.18
N VAL A 1062 -17.52 -26.35 -5.96
CA VAL A 1062 -17.45 -27.41 -6.97
C VAL A 1062 -18.75 -28.20 -6.94
N THR A 1063 -19.34 -28.39 -8.11
CA THR A 1063 -20.48 -29.29 -8.30
C THR A 1063 -19.98 -30.59 -8.92
N THR A 1064 -20.19 -31.71 -8.22
CA THR A 1064 -19.86 -33.05 -8.69
C THR A 1064 -21.03 -33.98 -8.37
N ASP A 1065 -21.47 -34.79 -9.34
CA ASP A 1065 -22.59 -35.74 -9.22
C ASP A 1065 -23.91 -35.09 -8.70
N GLY A 1066 -24.17 -33.85 -9.11
CA GLY A 1066 -25.38 -33.10 -8.71
C GLY A 1066 -25.35 -32.56 -7.27
N LYS A 1067 -24.24 -32.69 -6.53
CA LYS A 1067 -24.06 -32.14 -5.17
C LYS A 1067 -23.09 -30.96 -5.20
N TYR A 1068 -23.46 -29.87 -4.55
CA TYR A 1068 -22.67 -28.64 -4.45
C TYR A 1068 -21.89 -28.60 -3.15
N TYR A 1069 -20.56 -28.52 -3.26
CA TYR A 1069 -19.65 -28.36 -2.14
C TYR A 1069 -19.08 -26.95 -2.17
N GLN A 1070 -19.10 -26.23 -1.04
CA GLN A 1070 -18.61 -24.86 -0.94
C GLN A 1070 -17.67 -24.68 0.24
N ALA A 1071 -16.61 -23.89 0.02
CA ALA A 1071 -15.78 -23.35 1.08
C ALA A 1071 -15.62 -21.84 0.87
N GLY A 1072 -15.57 -21.07 1.95
CA GLY A 1072 -15.44 -19.63 1.83
C GLY A 1072 -15.07 -18.94 3.13
N PHE A 1073 -14.62 -17.70 2.99
CA PHE A 1073 -14.37 -16.79 4.09
C PHE A 1073 -15.06 -15.46 3.84
N ALA A 1074 -15.51 -14.83 4.91
CA ALA A 1074 -16.05 -13.49 4.91
C ALA A 1074 -15.33 -12.66 5.97
N VAL A 1075 -14.76 -11.53 5.57
CA VAL A 1075 -14.18 -10.54 6.47
C VAL A 1075 -15.04 -9.30 6.36
N GLY A 1076 -15.67 -8.86 7.44
CA GLY A 1076 -16.54 -7.70 7.33
C GLY A 1076 -16.78 -6.98 8.64
N ILE A 1077 -17.26 -5.76 8.48
CA ILE A 1077 -17.72 -4.89 9.56
C ILE A 1077 -19.23 -4.75 9.37
N ASP A 1078 -19.99 -5.14 10.38
CA ASP A 1078 -21.44 -5.03 10.42
C ASP A 1078 -21.86 -4.06 11.54
N ASN A 1079 -22.77 -3.14 11.24
CA ASN A 1079 -23.37 -2.20 12.19
C ASN A 1079 -24.91 -2.31 12.21
N SER A 1080 -25.47 -3.42 11.75
CA SER A 1080 -26.92 -3.62 11.61
C SER A 1080 -27.67 -3.64 12.96
N GLY A 1081 -26.95 -3.93 14.07
CA GLY A 1081 -27.50 -4.02 15.44
C GLY A 1081 -27.21 -2.81 16.35
N GLY A 1082 -26.68 -1.70 15.82
CA GLY A 1082 -26.33 -0.51 16.62
C GLY A 1082 -25.05 -0.65 17.46
N THR A 1083 -24.32 -1.76 17.32
CA THR A 1083 -22.96 -1.95 17.83
C THR A 1083 -22.09 -2.40 16.67
N VAL A 1084 -20.96 -1.73 16.45
CA VAL A 1084 -20.00 -2.11 15.40
C VAL A 1084 -19.37 -3.44 15.77
N GLN A 1085 -19.58 -4.46 14.94
CA GLN A 1085 -18.98 -5.77 15.10
C GLN A 1085 -18.07 -6.07 13.91
N SER A 1086 -16.77 -6.21 14.19
CA SER A 1086 -15.81 -6.77 13.24
C SER A 1086 -15.85 -8.29 13.31
N GLN A 1087 -16.04 -8.95 12.18
CA GLN A 1087 -16.15 -10.41 12.11
C GLN A 1087 -15.29 -11.01 11.01
N PHE A 1088 -14.71 -12.18 11.32
CA PHE A 1088 -14.07 -13.07 10.36
C PHE A 1088 -14.79 -14.41 10.42
N LEU A 1089 -15.55 -14.74 9.39
CA LEU A 1089 -16.40 -15.94 9.31
C LEU A 1089 -15.81 -16.88 8.27
N VAL A 1090 -15.62 -18.15 8.62
CA VAL A 1090 -15.13 -19.19 7.70
C VAL A 1090 -16.16 -20.30 7.63
N THR A 1091 -16.50 -20.74 6.42
CA THR A 1091 -17.36 -21.90 6.17
C THR A 1091 -16.54 -22.92 5.41
N ALA A 1092 -16.18 -24.01 6.07
CA ALA A 1092 -15.44 -25.14 5.49
C ALA A 1092 -15.63 -26.39 6.36
N ASP A 1093 -15.58 -27.58 5.74
CA ASP A 1093 -15.64 -28.86 6.47
C ASP A 1093 -14.34 -29.15 7.24
N LEU A 1094 -13.22 -28.57 6.79
CA LEU A 1094 -11.88 -28.65 7.36
C LEU A 1094 -11.18 -27.28 7.26
N PHE A 1095 -10.75 -26.72 8.39
CA PHE A 1095 -9.94 -25.48 8.43
C PHE A 1095 -8.65 -25.73 9.21
N GLY A 1096 -7.47 -25.56 8.59
CA GLY A 1096 -6.19 -25.78 9.25
C GLY A 1096 -5.09 -24.84 8.77
N ILE A 1097 -4.20 -24.44 9.68
CA ILE A 1097 -3.02 -23.62 9.37
C ILE A 1097 -1.84 -24.54 9.05
N LEU A 1098 -1.52 -24.70 7.76
CA LEU A 1098 -0.43 -25.60 7.35
C LEU A 1098 0.93 -24.88 7.36
N PRO A 1099 1.98 -25.42 8.01
CA PRO A 1099 3.32 -24.87 7.92
C PRO A 1099 3.93 -25.13 6.53
N SER A 1100 4.75 -24.19 6.04
CA SER A 1100 5.31 -24.19 4.68
C SER A 1100 6.53 -25.11 4.48
N ALA A 1101 6.57 -26.28 5.13
CA ALA A 1101 7.70 -27.21 5.00
C ALA A 1101 7.35 -28.37 4.04
N ALA A 1102 8.07 -28.44 2.92
CA ALA A 1102 8.04 -29.58 2.02
C ALA A 1102 8.61 -30.83 2.71
N GLY A 1103 7.77 -31.84 2.92
CA GLY A 1103 8.22 -33.16 3.41
C GLY A 1103 7.35 -33.77 4.52
N GLY A 1104 6.33 -34.53 4.14
CA GLY A 1104 5.95 -35.78 4.78
C GLY A 1104 5.26 -35.81 6.15
N ASN A 1105 5.35 -34.80 7.03
CA ASN A 1105 4.60 -34.77 8.30
C ASN A 1105 4.31 -33.32 8.74
N ALA A 1106 3.34 -32.68 8.09
CA ALA A 1106 2.87 -31.36 8.49
C ALA A 1106 1.87 -31.47 9.66
N LEU A 1107 2.36 -31.43 10.89
CA LEU A 1107 1.50 -31.21 12.06
C LEU A 1107 1.03 -29.75 12.06
N SER A 1108 -0.24 -29.52 11.71
CA SER A 1108 -0.87 -28.21 11.82
C SER A 1108 -0.98 -27.79 13.30
N PRO A 1109 -0.48 -26.61 13.71
CA PRO A 1109 -0.64 -26.12 15.08
C PRO A 1109 -2.08 -25.83 15.47
N PHE A 1110 -2.98 -25.63 14.50
CA PHE A 1110 -4.39 -25.34 14.71
C PHE A 1110 -5.23 -25.96 13.57
N VAL A 1111 -6.16 -26.86 13.90
CA VAL A 1111 -7.09 -27.43 12.93
C VAL A 1111 -8.49 -27.57 13.52
N VAL A 1112 -9.51 -27.25 12.72
CA VAL A 1112 -10.92 -27.42 13.03
C VAL A 1112 -11.51 -28.43 12.05
N VAL A 1113 -11.98 -29.56 12.57
CA VAL A 1113 -12.61 -30.64 11.78
C VAL A 1113 -13.88 -31.10 12.48
N GLY A 1114 -15.00 -31.18 11.77
CA GLY A 1114 -16.24 -31.70 12.35
C GLY A 1114 -16.74 -30.94 13.58
N GLY A 1115 -16.45 -29.63 13.67
CA GLY A 1115 -16.83 -28.78 14.80
C GLY A 1115 -15.93 -28.89 16.05
N GLN A 1116 -14.85 -29.66 15.99
CA GLN A 1116 -13.87 -29.81 17.07
C GLN A 1116 -12.58 -29.07 16.73
N VAL A 1117 -12.00 -28.39 17.73
CA VAL A 1117 -10.73 -27.66 17.59
C VAL A 1117 -9.59 -28.51 18.17
N PHE A 1118 -8.55 -28.73 17.37
CA PHE A 1118 -7.33 -29.42 17.77
C PHE A 1118 -6.17 -28.41 17.76
N ILE A 1119 -5.47 -28.30 18.90
CA ILE A 1119 -4.32 -27.40 19.09
C ILE A 1119 -3.16 -28.23 19.63
N ASN A 1120 -2.02 -28.20 18.94
CA ASN A 1120 -0.85 -28.99 19.33
C ASN A 1120 -0.07 -28.34 20.49
N GLN A 1121 0.14 -27.02 20.44
CA GLN A 1121 0.77 -26.23 21.50
C GLN A 1121 0.17 -24.82 21.54
N ALA A 1122 -0.10 -24.28 22.73
CA ALA A 1122 -0.60 -22.93 22.92
C ALA A 1122 0.25 -22.19 23.96
N PHE A 1123 0.63 -20.94 23.66
CA PHE A 1123 1.23 -20.03 24.64
C PHE A 1123 0.16 -19.06 25.13
N ILE A 1124 -0.23 -19.17 26.40
CA ILE A 1124 -1.32 -18.40 27.00
C ILE A 1124 -0.70 -17.53 28.11
N GLY A 1125 -0.66 -16.21 27.91
CA GLY A 1125 -0.06 -15.29 28.89
C GLY A 1125 -0.82 -15.24 30.23
N SER A 1126 -2.16 -15.26 30.19
CA SER A 1126 -3.03 -15.42 31.37
C SER A 1126 -4.36 -16.02 30.92
N GLY A 1127 -4.69 -17.21 31.41
CA GLY A 1127 -5.90 -17.94 31.02
C GLY A 1127 -6.88 -18.08 32.19
N TRP A 1128 -8.12 -17.65 31.99
CA TRP A 1128 -9.21 -17.91 32.93
C TRP A 1128 -10.02 -19.10 32.41
N ILE A 1129 -9.81 -20.27 33.01
CA ILE A 1129 -10.55 -21.50 32.63
C ILE A 1129 -11.62 -21.75 33.70
N THR A 1130 -12.87 -21.39 33.40
CA THR A 1130 -14.00 -21.58 34.34
C THR A 1130 -14.31 -23.06 34.60
N ASN A 1131 -14.12 -23.92 33.59
CA ASN A 1131 -14.24 -25.37 33.72
C ASN A 1131 -13.34 -26.08 32.70
N ALA A 1132 -12.57 -27.08 33.10
CA ALA A 1132 -11.62 -27.82 32.24
C ALA A 1132 -11.96 -29.31 32.20
N MET A 1133 -12.20 -29.88 31.01
CA MET A 1133 -12.28 -31.32 30.82
C MET A 1133 -10.89 -31.86 30.46
N ILE A 1134 -10.22 -32.49 31.43
CA ILE A 1134 -8.89 -33.07 31.24
C ILE A 1134 -8.98 -34.49 30.70
N GLY A 1135 -8.01 -34.92 29.89
CA GLY A 1135 -7.97 -36.25 29.25
C GLY A 1135 -7.58 -37.35 30.23
N ASP A 1136 -6.35 -37.30 30.73
CA ASP A 1136 -5.80 -38.27 31.70
C ASP A 1136 -5.23 -37.61 32.95
N PHE A 1137 -4.40 -36.58 32.81
CA PHE A 1137 -3.80 -35.83 33.92
C PHE A 1137 -3.36 -34.43 33.49
N ILE A 1138 -3.18 -33.54 34.47
CA ILE A 1138 -2.39 -32.32 34.32
C ILE A 1138 -1.12 -32.50 35.17
N GLN A 1139 0.06 -32.19 34.63
CA GLN A 1139 1.33 -32.31 35.36
C GLN A 1139 2.34 -31.23 34.95
N SER A 1140 3.35 -31.00 35.79
CA SER A 1140 4.51 -30.21 35.40
C SER A 1140 5.35 -30.94 34.34
N THR A 1141 6.08 -30.16 33.54
CA THR A 1141 6.93 -30.68 32.45
C THR A 1141 8.07 -31.58 32.95
N ASP A 1142 8.49 -31.41 34.20
CA ASP A 1142 9.59 -32.14 34.83
C ASP A 1142 9.11 -33.32 35.70
N TYR A 1143 7.81 -33.64 35.69
CA TYR A 1143 7.23 -34.63 36.60
C TYR A 1143 7.88 -36.03 36.49
N ILE A 1144 8.39 -36.52 37.62
CA ILE A 1144 8.84 -37.90 37.81
C ILE A 1144 8.15 -38.43 39.08
N PRO A 1145 7.39 -39.55 39.01
CA PRO A 1145 6.64 -40.09 40.15
C PRO A 1145 7.49 -40.20 41.42
N GLY A 1146 7.01 -39.60 42.51
CA GLY A 1146 7.67 -39.62 43.81
C GLY A 1146 9.05 -38.94 43.90
N GLN A 1147 9.53 -38.24 42.86
CA GLN A 1147 10.86 -37.61 42.85
C GLN A 1147 10.85 -36.10 42.65
N ARG A 1148 10.17 -35.59 41.62
CA ARG A 1148 10.13 -34.16 41.30
C ARG A 1148 8.87 -33.81 40.49
N GLY A 1149 8.45 -32.55 40.55
CA GLY A 1149 7.29 -32.05 39.82
C GLY A 1149 5.95 -32.40 40.46
N TRP A 1150 4.85 -32.05 39.79
CA TRP A 1150 3.49 -32.26 40.28
C TRP A 1150 2.59 -32.93 39.25
N ARG A 1151 1.57 -33.66 39.70
CA ARG A 1151 0.58 -34.32 38.83
C ARG A 1151 -0.78 -34.42 39.50
N ILE A 1152 -1.85 -34.23 38.71
CA ILE A 1152 -3.25 -34.39 39.10
C ILE A 1152 -3.92 -35.31 38.08
N SER A 1153 -4.44 -36.47 38.49
CA SER A 1153 -5.16 -37.38 37.60
C SER A 1153 -6.64 -37.01 37.44
N LYS A 1154 -7.20 -37.20 36.24
CA LYS A 1154 -8.65 -37.07 35.98
C LYS A 1154 -9.49 -37.99 36.85
N SER A 1155 -8.97 -39.20 37.10
CA SER A 1155 -9.63 -40.19 37.94
C SER A 1155 -9.75 -39.76 39.41
N GLY A 1156 -9.05 -38.70 39.85
CA GLY A 1156 -8.97 -38.28 41.25
C GLY A 1156 -8.10 -39.18 42.12
N ASN A 1157 -7.61 -40.29 41.56
CA ASN A 1157 -6.89 -41.34 42.29
C ASN A 1157 -5.47 -40.96 42.72
N SER A 1158 -4.88 -39.91 42.13
CA SER A 1158 -3.49 -39.51 42.39
C SER A 1158 -3.32 -38.00 42.21
N PHE A 1159 -2.96 -37.34 43.31
CA PHE A 1159 -2.43 -35.99 43.35
C PHE A 1159 -1.05 -36.02 44.02
N GLU A 1160 -0.02 -35.63 43.30
CA GLU A 1160 1.37 -35.61 43.78
C GLU A 1160 1.96 -34.21 43.68
N LEU A 1161 2.68 -33.80 44.72
CA LEU A 1161 3.54 -32.62 44.76
C LEU A 1161 4.91 -33.05 45.29
N ASN A 1162 5.92 -33.14 44.42
CA ASN A 1162 7.27 -33.57 44.77
C ASN A 1162 8.24 -32.39 44.67
N GLY A 1163 8.93 -32.06 45.78
CA GLY A 1163 9.95 -31.01 45.80
C GLY A 1163 11.20 -31.41 45.02
N SER A 1164 11.85 -30.45 44.37
CA SER A 1164 13.10 -30.70 43.62
C SER A 1164 14.20 -31.25 44.54
N ASN A 1165 15.01 -32.21 44.05
CA ASN A 1165 16.15 -32.79 44.76
C ASN A 1165 15.83 -33.44 46.12
N GLY A 1166 14.61 -33.99 46.27
CA GLY A 1166 14.22 -34.67 47.50
C GLY A 1166 13.89 -33.71 48.64
N SER A 1167 13.36 -32.52 48.35
CA SER A 1167 12.98 -31.51 49.37
C SER A 1167 11.64 -31.80 50.08
N GLY A 1168 11.23 -33.06 50.14
CA GLY A 1168 9.93 -33.51 50.65
C GLY A 1168 8.90 -33.74 49.55
N ARG A 1169 7.88 -34.56 49.86
CA ARG A 1169 6.81 -34.90 48.92
C ARG A 1169 5.45 -35.02 49.60
N LEU A 1170 4.40 -34.68 48.87
CA LEU A 1170 3.01 -34.89 49.25
C LEU A 1170 2.35 -35.80 48.21
N SER A 1171 1.62 -36.80 48.70
CA SER A 1171 0.81 -37.72 47.89
C SER A 1171 -0.59 -37.79 48.48
N LEU A 1172 -1.59 -37.54 47.65
CA LEU A 1172 -2.99 -37.74 47.95
C LEU A 1172 -3.56 -38.78 46.98
N THR A 1173 -4.18 -39.80 47.56
CA THR A 1173 -4.92 -40.85 46.87
C THR A 1173 -6.36 -40.85 47.38
N ASN A 1174 -7.23 -41.65 46.77
CA ASN A 1174 -8.63 -41.76 47.22
C ASN A 1174 -8.79 -42.08 48.71
N ASN A 1175 -7.80 -42.75 49.32
CA ASN A 1175 -7.91 -43.24 50.68
C ASN A 1175 -6.99 -42.51 51.66
N LEU A 1176 -5.91 -41.89 51.18
CA LEU A 1176 -4.79 -41.46 52.01
C LEU A 1176 -4.17 -40.15 51.51
N LEU A 1177 -3.96 -39.21 52.43
CA LEU A 1177 -3.06 -38.08 52.31
C LEU A 1177 -1.77 -38.39 53.08
N GLN A 1178 -0.62 -38.24 52.44
CA GLN A 1178 0.69 -38.50 53.02
C GLN A 1178 1.67 -37.38 52.71
N ILE A 1179 2.43 -36.93 53.71
CA ILE A 1179 3.50 -35.94 53.55
C ILE A 1179 4.79 -36.54 54.09
N PHE A 1180 5.84 -36.49 53.29
CA PHE A 1180 7.18 -36.98 53.60
C PHE A 1180 8.15 -35.81 53.65
N ASP A 1181 9.12 -35.87 54.57
CA ASP A 1181 10.23 -34.92 54.59
C ASP A 1181 11.30 -35.24 53.55
N SER A 1182 12.39 -34.47 53.57
CA SER A 1182 13.48 -34.61 52.61
C SER A 1182 14.27 -35.91 52.72
N ASN A 1183 14.12 -36.66 53.81
CA ASN A 1183 14.74 -37.96 54.02
C ASN A 1183 13.79 -39.12 53.66
N ALA A 1184 12.72 -38.84 52.91
CA ALA A 1184 11.63 -39.77 52.62
C ALA A 1184 10.93 -40.34 53.87
N THR A 1185 11.02 -39.66 55.01
CA THR A 1185 10.36 -40.07 56.25
C THR A 1185 8.94 -39.52 56.28
N LEU A 1186 7.95 -40.39 56.48
CA LEU A 1186 6.54 -39.99 56.60
C LEU A 1186 6.35 -39.11 57.85
N ARG A 1187 5.92 -37.86 57.65
CA ARG A 1187 5.68 -36.88 58.73
C ARG A 1187 4.21 -36.70 59.05
N PHE A 1188 3.35 -36.92 58.08
CA PHE A 1188 1.90 -36.76 58.25
C PHE A 1188 1.16 -37.78 57.40
N ARG A 1189 0.14 -38.40 57.98
CA ARG A 1189 -0.78 -39.32 57.31
C ARG A 1189 -2.19 -39.08 57.83
N ALA A 1190 -3.15 -38.96 56.91
CA ALA A 1190 -4.57 -38.82 57.20
C ALA A 1190 -5.39 -39.55 56.13
N GLY A 1191 -6.60 -40.06 56.45
CA GLY A 1191 -7.41 -40.89 55.55
C GLY A 1191 -8.00 -42.16 56.20
N LEU A 1192 -8.39 -43.13 55.38
CA LEU A 1192 -8.76 -44.49 55.79
C LEU A 1192 -7.55 -45.39 55.55
N TRP A 1193 -6.96 -45.92 56.62
CA TRP A 1193 -5.73 -46.71 56.56
C TRP A 1193 -5.75 -47.95 57.45
#